data_AF-A0A8H3PKV1-F1
#
_entry.id   AF-A0A8H3PKV1-F1
#
_cell.length_a   1.000
_cell.length_b   1.000
_cell.length_c   1.000
_cell.angle_alpha   90.00
_cell.angle_beta   90.00
_cell.angle_gamma   90.00
#
_symmetry.space_group_name_H-M   'P 1'
#
loop_
_entity.id
_entity.type
_entity.pdbx_description
1 polymer ?
#
loop_
_entity_poly.entity_id
_entity_poly.type
_entity_poly.pdbx_seq_one_letter_code
_entity_poly.pdbx_strand_id
1 'polypeptide(L)'
;MDTTWHQTIHRWSTNNDRLYKQSEKWIKAFFDSMPSPTLDEIQALNKKKDEPAHQTVQAGCREFLTSFSSLASQNLPSINFKRQLFEDETENSKPTNTCANIHLYDFHPRDITTEMRYQEYDFKEREDHEKKYSWVQDYGTFLDVVQLFCLQTQLRDCNFPRCKESRKHLDKFLPTCEKWERLRDWVLTGASCQLAAAKAGYQWLDDFSAFQLDNLMELKIQSGLTGDPVAVFDVCKMSHFWLSQVQAPCRRFANGFLSFWRNDPSTWGWNNSSIPKHVTLPAVERALQKARLLRLCKNRVWNLAYSSERGENDIYALMELAEQAKNSDALSHPEHEACSATQCLFQDENSTLKKQLHKCAEQNCSGKFFPLPELNDAVHLGRSTAWPTASMNSDKISLLPESTQFMAISHVWSDGTGIGVSQAGEVNSCLLLYFKSLAEELACDGIWWDAVCIPPERQARRKAISKMHENYLLAKHTLVHDRYLLQCDWAEDGSPALALILSPWFTRGWTALELSVSKSVKVLFRDLSSTSGYVIKDLDNDILVNGNFAKPGHLVAAAVISRLRRNEPSITDLLMIMRTRSTTWTRDRIAIASMLARVSDYDYEDSPADATIKIMRLYMEVPLNFLLHGYETVSSSGGPFSWCPLNLLDGTPATLSNTPSRSDLNGNILVDRLGAAIGVWRIRLLKEEDKRTLRPHAMHLSVQYRVSKTLEEKWDHCLLLYRDDMQTHQHPALLLSAAGICWPEERYGLPPVTEPYINGHYIGCVFDSNTSTESYRRLGVRIGCDVNKPTVPAKDIVDRVYKLSNSSIIRKAYSGHCSFDADSRVSIQSGIGRRFDTGFTRSYGGIGGIAPALTSIEIIGKIESARGNIDKEPMSWNNVTGLTGPSGFQW
;
A
#
# COMPACT_ATOMS: atom_id res chain seq x y z
N MET A 1 -14.94 31.83 9.09
CA MET A 1 -14.86 30.67 8.17
C MET A 1 -13.94 29.63 8.83
N ASP A 2 -14.38 29.09 9.97
CA ASP A 2 -13.53 28.43 10.99
C ASP A 2 -14.08 27.06 11.43
N THR A 3 -14.14 26.07 10.54
CA THR A 3 -14.75 24.76 10.87
C THR A 3 -14.04 23.51 10.33
N THR A 4 -12.93 23.64 9.60
CA THR A 4 -12.36 22.51 8.82
C THR A 4 -11.47 21.58 9.62
N TRP A 5 -10.93 22.02 10.76
CA TRP A 5 -9.90 21.25 11.46
C TRP A 5 -10.47 20.24 12.47
N HIS A 6 -11.50 20.60 13.24
CA HIS A 6 -12.26 19.63 14.06
C HIS A 6 -12.87 18.52 13.19
N GLN A 7 -13.27 18.83 11.96
CA GLN A 7 -13.70 17.83 10.99
C GLN A 7 -12.57 16.87 10.58
N THR A 8 -11.30 17.27 10.60
CA THR A 8 -10.17 16.44 10.16
C THR A 8 -9.69 15.48 11.23
N ILE A 9 -9.56 15.91 12.50
CA ILE A 9 -9.26 15.00 13.63
C ILE A 9 -10.44 14.07 13.87
N HIS A 10 -11.68 14.60 13.84
CA HIS A 10 -12.87 13.77 13.87
C HIS A 10 -12.82 12.78 12.70
N ARG A 11 -12.56 13.20 11.45
CA ARG A 11 -12.41 12.27 10.32
C ARG A 11 -11.30 11.24 10.53
N TRP A 12 -10.19 11.55 11.18
CA TRP A 12 -9.09 10.61 11.40
C TRP A 12 -9.41 9.58 12.50
N SER A 13 -9.91 10.01 13.67
CA SER A 13 -10.39 9.08 14.70
C SER A 13 -11.59 8.28 14.20
N THR A 14 -12.49 8.92 13.45
CA THR A 14 -13.63 8.26 12.79
C THR A 14 -13.16 7.37 11.65
N ASN A 15 -12.04 7.63 10.96
CA ASN A 15 -11.53 6.76 9.90
C ASN A 15 -10.87 5.53 10.48
N ASN A 16 -10.08 5.64 11.55
CA ASN A 16 -9.53 4.47 12.24
C ASN A 16 -10.64 3.67 12.94
N ASP A 17 -11.61 4.34 13.58
CA ASP A 17 -12.81 3.71 14.14
C ASP A 17 -13.72 3.13 13.05
N ARG A 18 -13.81 3.75 11.86
CA ARG A 18 -14.51 3.18 10.69
C ARG A 18 -13.76 2.00 10.12
N LEU A 19 -12.44 2.04 9.98
CA LEU A 19 -11.63 0.91 9.51
C LEU A 19 -11.73 -0.25 10.49
N TYR A 20 -11.70 0.03 11.80
CA TYR A 20 -11.91 -0.95 12.84
C TYR A 20 -13.34 -1.51 12.80
N LYS A 21 -14.38 -0.67 12.78
CA LYS A 21 -15.78 -1.11 12.64
C LYS A 21 -16.05 -1.82 11.32
N GLN A 22 -15.35 -1.44 10.24
CA GLN A 22 -15.44 -2.07 8.93
C GLN A 22 -14.74 -3.44 8.96
N SER A 23 -13.59 -3.55 9.62
CA SER A 23 -12.91 -4.82 9.89
C SER A 23 -13.78 -5.74 10.76
N GLU A 24 -14.37 -5.24 11.84
CA GLU A 24 -15.31 -6.02 12.67
C GLU A 24 -16.55 -6.42 11.88
N LYS A 25 -17.12 -5.51 11.08
CA LYS A 25 -18.25 -5.82 10.20
C LYS A 25 -17.87 -6.86 9.15
N TRP A 26 -16.66 -6.80 8.61
CA TRP A 26 -16.12 -7.76 7.65
C TRP A 26 -15.93 -9.14 8.29
N ILE A 27 -15.27 -9.20 9.44
CA ILE A 27 -15.07 -10.43 10.21
C ILE A 27 -16.43 -11.03 10.57
N LYS A 28 -17.39 -10.20 11.00
CA LYS A 28 -18.75 -10.65 11.28
C LYS A 28 -19.43 -11.20 10.03
N ALA A 29 -19.43 -10.47 8.92
CA ALA A 29 -20.03 -10.93 7.65
C ALA A 29 -19.40 -12.24 7.16
N PHE A 30 -18.07 -12.35 7.27
CA PHE A 30 -17.31 -13.56 6.98
C PHE A 30 -17.81 -14.75 7.81
N PHE A 31 -17.89 -14.60 9.13
CA PHE A 31 -18.40 -15.68 9.99
C PHE A 31 -19.88 -15.97 9.76
N ASP A 32 -20.70 -14.95 9.45
CA ASP A 32 -22.12 -15.11 9.15
C ASP A 32 -22.35 -15.90 7.84
N SER A 33 -21.40 -15.86 6.90
CA SER A 33 -21.43 -16.67 5.68
C SER A 33 -21.19 -18.18 5.92
N MET A 34 -20.73 -18.57 7.12
CA MET A 34 -20.33 -19.94 7.45
C MET A 34 -21.35 -20.66 8.35
N PRO A 35 -21.42 -22.01 8.30
CA PRO A 35 -22.40 -22.78 9.07
C PRO A 35 -22.10 -22.73 10.57
N SER A 36 -23.12 -22.46 11.38
CA SER A 36 -23.02 -22.43 12.85
C SER A 36 -22.96 -23.84 13.46
N PRO A 37 -22.28 -24.03 14.61
CA PRO A 37 -22.31 -25.29 15.34
C PRO A 37 -23.74 -25.66 15.77
N THR A 38 -24.07 -26.95 15.71
CA THR A 38 -25.33 -27.47 16.28
C THR A 38 -25.23 -27.59 17.80
N LEU A 39 -26.36 -27.70 18.50
CA LEU A 39 -26.36 -27.87 19.95
C LEU A 39 -25.61 -29.14 20.38
N ASP A 40 -25.82 -30.25 19.66
CA ASP A 40 -25.14 -31.53 19.91
C ASP A 40 -23.63 -31.41 19.73
N GLU A 41 -23.19 -30.64 18.73
CA GLU A 41 -21.77 -30.37 18.50
C GLU A 41 -21.18 -29.55 19.65
N ILE A 42 -21.86 -28.50 20.11
CA ILE A 42 -21.41 -27.68 21.24
C ILE A 42 -21.23 -28.55 22.49
N GLN A 43 -22.19 -29.44 22.75
CA GLN A 43 -22.11 -30.37 23.89
C GLN A 43 -20.93 -31.34 23.75
N ALA A 44 -20.69 -31.88 22.55
CA ALA A 44 -19.56 -32.76 22.28
C ALA A 44 -18.19 -32.04 22.45
N LEU A 45 -18.10 -30.79 21.98
CA LEU A 45 -16.90 -29.95 22.13
C LEU A 45 -16.64 -29.57 23.59
N ASN A 46 -17.68 -29.22 24.34
CA ASN A 46 -17.55 -28.93 25.77
C ASN A 46 -17.12 -30.17 26.56
N LYS A 47 -17.69 -31.34 26.26
CA LYS A 47 -17.26 -32.60 26.86
C LYS A 47 -15.77 -32.88 26.60
N LYS A 48 -15.29 -32.61 25.37
CA LYS A 48 -13.88 -32.75 24.98
C LYS A 48 -12.97 -31.78 25.71
N LYS A 49 -13.41 -30.54 25.90
CA LYS A 49 -12.70 -29.51 26.68
C LYS A 49 -12.43 -29.95 28.13
N ASP A 50 -13.38 -30.69 28.72
CA ASP A 50 -13.31 -31.13 30.11
C ASP A 50 -12.60 -32.50 30.30
N GLU A 51 -12.17 -33.16 29.21
CA GLU A 51 -11.43 -34.43 29.30
C GLU A 51 -9.98 -34.19 29.79
N PRO A 52 -9.50 -34.89 30.85
CA PRO A 52 -8.15 -34.71 31.39
C PRO A 52 -7.04 -35.06 30.39
N ALA A 53 -7.34 -35.88 29.38
CA ALA A 53 -6.44 -36.15 28.27
C ALA A 53 -6.07 -34.89 27.49
N HIS A 54 -6.97 -33.91 27.34
CA HIS A 54 -6.70 -32.66 26.60
C HIS A 54 -5.89 -31.63 27.41
N GLN A 55 -5.98 -31.62 28.75
CA GLN A 55 -5.03 -30.89 29.59
C GLN A 55 -3.60 -31.46 29.45
N THR A 56 -3.49 -32.76 29.15
CA THR A 56 -2.22 -33.44 28.86
C THR A 56 -1.73 -33.16 27.42
N VAL A 57 -2.60 -32.84 26.45
CA VAL A 57 -2.22 -32.50 25.06
C VAL A 57 -1.40 -31.20 24.96
N GLN A 58 -1.53 -30.24 25.89
CA GLN A 58 -0.58 -29.11 25.95
C GLN A 58 0.82 -29.53 26.41
N ALA A 59 0.93 -30.53 27.30
CA ALA A 59 2.20 -31.16 27.65
C ALA A 59 2.72 -32.06 26.51
N GLY A 60 1.82 -32.76 25.81
CA GLY A 60 2.10 -33.58 24.63
C GLY A 60 2.49 -32.77 23.41
N CYS A 61 2.00 -31.54 23.22
CA CYS A 61 2.52 -30.62 22.19
C CYS A 61 4.00 -30.31 22.46
N ARG A 62 4.43 -30.18 23.73
CA ARG A 62 5.86 -30.04 24.07
C ARG A 62 6.65 -31.32 23.76
N GLU A 63 6.10 -32.51 23.96
CA GLU A 63 6.71 -33.80 23.56
C GLU A 63 6.70 -34.06 22.03
N PHE A 64 5.70 -33.53 21.33
CA PHE A 64 5.61 -33.60 19.88
C PHE A 64 6.71 -32.74 19.23
N LEU A 65 7.01 -31.59 19.84
CA LEU A 65 8.09 -30.70 19.43
C LEU A 65 9.49 -31.25 19.70
N THR A 66 9.67 -32.09 20.73
CA THR A 66 10.94 -32.85 20.93
C THR A 66 11.09 -34.00 19.93
N SER A 67 10.00 -34.49 19.34
CA SER A 67 10.06 -35.50 18.29
C SER A 67 10.61 -34.93 16.96
N PHE A 68 10.29 -33.69 16.60
CA PHE A 68 10.83 -33.02 15.40
C PHE A 68 12.36 -32.93 15.39
N SER A 69 12.98 -32.56 16.52
CA SER A 69 14.44 -32.51 16.64
C SER A 69 15.08 -33.90 16.58
N SER A 70 14.39 -34.93 17.11
CA SER A 70 14.84 -36.32 17.01
C SER A 70 14.71 -36.90 15.59
N LEU A 71 13.66 -36.53 14.84
CA LEU A 71 13.42 -36.98 13.46
C LEU A 71 14.36 -36.30 12.46
N ALA A 72 14.79 -35.06 12.70
CA ALA A 72 15.83 -34.40 11.91
C ALA A 72 17.17 -35.16 11.92
N SER A 73 17.41 -35.97 12.96
CA SER A 73 18.59 -36.86 13.04
C SER A 73 18.45 -38.17 12.26
N GLN A 74 17.26 -38.48 11.74
CA GLN A 74 16.98 -39.68 10.96
C GLN A 74 16.76 -39.30 9.48
N ASN A 75 17.56 -39.86 8.56
CA ASN A 75 17.44 -39.62 7.11
C ASN A 75 16.02 -39.97 6.61
N LEU A 76 15.11 -38.99 6.50
CA LEU A 76 13.79 -39.20 5.93
C LEU A 76 13.83 -39.30 4.39
N PRO A 77 12.84 -39.94 3.76
CA PRO A 77 12.79 -40.08 2.31
C PRO A 77 12.70 -38.73 1.60
N SER A 78 13.33 -38.64 0.43
CA SER A 78 13.16 -37.53 -0.52
C SER A 78 11.68 -37.26 -0.83
N ILE A 79 11.34 -36.00 -1.15
CA ILE A 79 9.98 -35.62 -1.53
C ILE A 79 9.34 -36.54 -2.58
N ASN A 80 8.08 -36.91 -2.33
CA ASN A 80 7.24 -37.62 -3.29
C ASN A 80 5.90 -36.91 -3.42
N PHE A 81 5.70 -36.19 -4.53
CA PHE A 81 4.50 -35.41 -4.83
C PHE A 81 3.20 -36.24 -4.87
N LYS A 82 3.30 -37.57 -5.06
CA LYS A 82 2.15 -38.48 -5.09
C LYS A 82 1.81 -39.07 -3.72
N ARG A 83 2.68 -38.92 -2.72
CA ARG A 83 2.47 -39.46 -1.37
C ARG A 83 1.25 -38.82 -0.72
N GLN A 84 0.43 -39.64 -0.08
CA GLN A 84 -0.67 -39.15 0.75
C GLN A 84 -0.09 -38.39 1.96
N LEU A 85 -0.60 -37.19 2.20
CA LEU A 85 -0.23 -36.34 3.35
C LEU A 85 -1.21 -36.49 4.52
N PHE A 86 -2.22 -37.34 4.37
CA PHE A 86 -3.14 -37.70 5.44
C PHE A 86 -2.64 -38.93 6.18
N GLU A 87 -2.99 -39.03 7.46
CA GLU A 87 -2.88 -40.29 8.20
C GLU A 87 -3.85 -41.33 7.58
N ASP A 88 -3.41 -42.58 7.43
CA ASP A 88 -4.26 -43.64 6.88
C ASP A 88 -5.42 -43.95 7.84
N GLU A 89 -6.67 -43.67 7.43
CA GLU A 89 -7.83 -44.21 8.13
C GLU A 89 -7.98 -45.70 7.77
N THR A 90 -8.03 -46.57 8.78
CA THR A 90 -8.62 -47.90 8.61
C THR A 90 -10.04 -47.74 8.09
N GLU A 91 -10.30 -48.25 6.88
CA GLU A 91 -11.58 -48.15 6.16
C GLU A 91 -12.80 -48.39 7.07
N ASN A 92 -13.72 -47.41 7.07
CA ASN A 92 -15.09 -47.36 7.65
C ASN A 92 -15.31 -46.29 8.75
N SER A 93 -15.11 -45.00 8.45
CA SER A 93 -15.59 -43.92 9.33
C SER A 93 -17.05 -43.55 9.00
N LYS A 94 -17.99 -44.01 9.85
CA LYS A 94 -19.37 -43.47 9.92
C LYS A 94 -19.31 -41.96 10.17
N PRO A 95 -20.31 -41.16 9.74
CA PRO A 95 -20.37 -39.74 10.08
C PRO A 95 -20.23 -39.56 11.61
N THR A 96 -19.17 -38.85 12.02
CA THR A 96 -18.85 -38.56 13.41
C THR A 96 -19.57 -37.30 13.88
N ASN A 97 -19.90 -37.20 15.17
CA ASN A 97 -20.54 -36.01 15.75
C ASN A 97 -19.58 -34.82 15.93
N THR A 98 -18.28 -34.97 15.61
CA THR A 98 -17.24 -33.95 15.75
C THR A 98 -16.21 -34.01 14.62
N CYS A 99 -15.43 -32.94 14.47
CA CYS A 99 -14.31 -32.83 13.52
C CYS A 99 -13.25 -33.92 13.78
N ALA A 100 -12.78 -34.59 12.72
CA ALA A 100 -11.70 -35.60 12.80
C ALA A 100 -10.37 -35.00 13.30
N ASN A 101 -10.19 -33.69 13.08
CA ASN A 101 -8.99 -32.94 13.43
C ASN A 101 -9.17 -32.08 14.70
N ILE A 102 -10.07 -32.48 15.61
CA ILE A 102 -10.31 -31.81 16.89
C ILE A 102 -9.06 -31.75 17.79
N HIS A 103 -8.09 -32.64 17.57
CA HIS A 103 -6.81 -32.63 18.28
C HIS A 103 -5.95 -31.40 17.95
N LEU A 104 -6.26 -30.67 16.87
CA LEU A 104 -5.60 -29.41 16.48
C LEU A 104 -6.33 -28.16 16.99
N TYR A 105 -7.36 -28.33 17.83
CA TYR A 105 -8.08 -27.22 18.46
C TYR A 105 -7.37 -26.82 19.76
N ASP A 106 -7.18 -25.53 19.94
CA ASP A 106 -6.82 -24.95 21.23
C ASP A 106 -8.09 -24.65 22.03
N PHE A 107 -8.34 -25.50 23.02
CA PHE A 107 -9.49 -25.39 23.93
C PHE A 107 -9.28 -24.38 25.06
N HIS A 108 -8.05 -23.89 25.25
CA HIS A 108 -7.66 -22.99 26.33
C HIS A 108 -6.89 -21.79 25.74
N PRO A 109 -7.51 -21.00 24.83
CA PRO A 109 -6.85 -19.85 24.24
C PRO A 109 -6.44 -18.89 25.36
N ARG A 110 -5.18 -18.44 25.35
CA ARG A 110 -4.66 -17.53 26.37
C ARG A 110 -5.43 -16.21 26.30
N ASP A 111 -6.09 -15.80 27.39
CA ASP A 111 -6.72 -14.47 27.48
C ASP A 111 -5.66 -13.45 27.89
N ILE A 112 -4.97 -12.88 26.90
CA ILE A 112 -3.82 -12.01 27.15
C ILE A 112 -4.26 -10.61 27.64
N THR A 113 -5.55 -10.28 27.58
CA THR A 113 -6.04 -8.97 28.05
C THR A 113 -5.85 -8.77 29.57
N THR A 114 -5.79 -9.86 30.34
CA THR A 114 -5.55 -9.82 31.79
C THR A 114 -4.05 -9.82 32.13
N GLU A 115 -3.20 -10.43 31.31
CA GLU A 115 -1.74 -10.51 31.50
C GLU A 115 -1.00 -9.24 31.02
N MET A 116 -1.55 -8.48 30.07
CA MET A 116 -0.92 -7.26 29.54
C MET A 116 -0.77 -6.10 30.54
N ARG A 117 -1.48 -6.10 31.67
CA ARG A 117 -1.34 -4.98 32.63
C ARG A 117 0.02 -4.96 33.34
N TYR A 118 0.77 -6.06 33.29
CA TYR A 118 2.04 -6.17 34.00
C TYR A 118 3.00 -7.13 33.28
N GLN A 119 3.67 -6.71 32.20
CA GLN A 119 5.08 -7.08 31.91
C GLN A 119 5.54 -6.63 30.50
N GLU A 120 6.76 -6.07 30.46
CA GLU A 120 7.62 -6.03 29.28
C GLU A 120 8.05 -7.47 28.94
N TYR A 121 7.38 -8.13 27.99
CA TYR A 121 7.84 -9.38 27.36
C TYR A 121 8.27 -9.04 25.92
N ASP A 122 9.54 -8.80 25.59
CA ASP A 122 10.83 -9.53 25.67
C ASP A 122 11.12 -10.27 24.34
N PHE A 123 12.17 -9.80 23.64
CA PHE A 123 12.71 -10.30 22.38
C PHE A 123 13.06 -11.81 22.41
N LYS A 124 13.10 -12.41 23.61
CA LYS A 124 13.39 -13.83 23.86
C LYS A 124 12.52 -14.84 23.11
N GLU A 125 11.20 -14.63 22.95
CA GLU A 125 10.35 -15.67 22.32
C GLU A 125 10.71 -15.92 20.83
N ARG A 126 11.19 -14.90 20.11
CA ARG A 126 11.68 -15.06 18.73
C ARG A 126 13.01 -15.80 18.70
N GLU A 127 13.92 -15.47 19.61
CA GLU A 127 15.22 -16.12 19.75
C GLU A 127 15.09 -17.59 20.18
N ASP A 128 14.15 -17.88 21.08
CA ASP A 128 13.83 -19.24 21.52
C ASP A 128 13.17 -20.06 20.39
N HIS A 129 12.36 -19.42 19.54
CA HIS A 129 11.78 -20.05 18.36
C HIS A 129 12.82 -20.35 17.27
N GLU A 130 13.73 -19.41 16.97
CA GLU A 130 14.84 -19.62 16.03
C GLU A 130 15.77 -20.74 16.53
N LYS A 131 16.07 -20.79 17.83
CA LYS A 131 16.80 -21.91 18.44
C LYS A 131 16.04 -23.23 18.29
N LYS A 132 14.73 -23.24 18.51
CA LYS A 132 13.85 -24.43 18.43
C LYS A 132 13.82 -25.06 17.04
N TYR A 133 13.84 -24.25 15.98
CA TYR A 133 13.81 -24.73 14.59
C TYR A 133 15.15 -24.58 13.85
N SER A 134 16.24 -24.36 14.58
CA SER A 134 17.59 -24.21 14.00
C SER A 134 18.00 -25.37 13.08
N TRP A 135 17.60 -26.60 13.42
CA TRP A 135 17.83 -27.80 12.61
C TRP A 135 17.27 -27.71 11.18
N VAL A 136 16.22 -26.90 10.97
CA VAL A 136 15.60 -26.71 9.66
C VAL A 136 16.62 -26.12 8.69
N GLN A 137 17.53 -25.25 9.13
CA GLN A 137 18.49 -24.60 8.23
C GLN A 137 19.36 -25.64 7.52
N ASP A 138 19.88 -26.61 8.28
CA ASP A 138 20.81 -27.64 7.77
C ASP A 138 20.12 -28.86 7.16
N TYR A 139 18.80 -29.02 7.36
CA TYR A 139 18.07 -30.22 6.96
C TYR A 139 17.41 -30.12 5.59
N GLY A 140 17.81 -30.97 4.64
CA GLY A 140 17.09 -31.26 3.38
C GLY A 140 16.76 -30.04 2.50
N THR A 141 15.92 -30.27 1.49
CA THR A 141 15.35 -29.19 0.69
C THR A 141 14.17 -28.52 1.42
N PHE A 142 13.77 -27.32 1.00
CA PHE A 142 12.58 -26.65 1.58
C PHE A 142 11.33 -27.53 1.45
N LEU A 143 11.18 -28.21 0.31
CA LEU A 143 10.04 -29.09 0.08
C LEU A 143 10.04 -30.33 0.97
N ASP A 144 11.21 -30.88 1.31
CA ASP A 144 11.32 -32.02 2.25
C ASP A 144 10.85 -31.63 3.65
N VAL A 145 11.22 -30.43 4.10
CA VAL A 145 10.79 -29.87 5.40
C VAL A 145 9.28 -29.64 5.42
N VAL A 146 8.71 -29.10 4.34
CA VAL A 146 7.25 -28.90 4.23
C VAL A 146 6.51 -30.25 4.22
N GLN A 147 7.01 -31.26 3.50
CA GLN A 147 6.42 -32.59 3.52
C GLN A 147 6.47 -33.20 4.92
N LEU A 148 7.60 -33.08 5.62
CA LEU A 148 7.75 -33.54 6.99
C LEU A 148 6.75 -32.86 7.91
N PHE A 149 6.62 -31.53 7.81
CA PHE A 149 5.62 -30.77 8.53
C PHE A 149 4.21 -31.31 8.29
N CYS A 150 3.78 -31.45 7.02
CA CYS A 150 2.45 -31.96 6.68
C CYS A 150 2.17 -33.37 7.22
N LEU A 151 3.18 -34.25 7.23
CA LEU A 151 3.04 -35.61 7.77
C LEU A 151 2.94 -35.61 9.30
N GLN A 152 3.72 -34.75 9.96
CA GLN A 152 3.73 -34.62 11.41
C GLN A 152 2.46 -33.94 11.93
N THR A 153 1.73 -33.18 11.13
CA THR A 153 0.44 -32.63 11.61
C THR A 153 -0.61 -33.72 11.85
N GLN A 154 -0.40 -34.96 11.37
CA GLN A 154 -1.33 -36.09 11.46
C GLN A 154 -2.76 -35.70 11.04
N LEU A 155 -2.84 -34.89 9.99
CA LEU A 155 -4.12 -34.40 9.50
C LEU A 155 -4.90 -35.58 8.91
N ARG A 156 -6.19 -35.68 9.28
CA ARG A 156 -7.10 -36.72 8.79
C ARG A 156 -8.09 -36.14 7.80
N ASP A 157 -8.55 -36.98 6.88
CA ASP A 157 -9.67 -36.60 6.03
C ASP A 157 -10.92 -36.40 6.90
N CYS A 158 -11.58 -35.26 6.75
CA CYS A 158 -12.63 -34.85 7.68
C CYS A 158 -14.00 -34.98 7.04
N ASN A 159 -14.75 -35.99 7.48
CA ASN A 159 -16.10 -36.23 7.00
C ASN A 159 -17.20 -35.44 7.74
N PHE A 160 -16.82 -34.57 8.67
CA PHE A 160 -17.77 -33.81 9.48
C PHE A 160 -18.57 -32.81 8.61
N PRO A 161 -19.93 -32.78 8.67
CA PRO A 161 -20.76 -32.01 7.73
C PRO A 161 -20.38 -30.54 7.61
N ARG A 162 -20.12 -29.85 8.73
CA ARG A 162 -19.71 -28.43 8.72
C ARG A 162 -18.35 -28.23 8.05
N CYS A 163 -17.39 -29.09 8.34
CA CYS A 163 -16.08 -29.04 7.68
C CYS A 163 -16.23 -29.30 6.17
N LYS A 164 -17.08 -30.25 5.75
CA LYS A 164 -17.36 -30.50 4.32
C LYS A 164 -17.99 -29.30 3.62
N GLU A 165 -18.90 -28.61 4.29
CA GLU A 165 -19.53 -27.41 3.73
C GLU A 165 -18.52 -26.27 3.58
N SER A 166 -17.70 -26.00 4.62
CA SER A 166 -16.58 -25.07 4.54
C SER A 166 -15.57 -25.48 3.46
N ARG A 167 -15.26 -26.77 3.33
CA ARG A 167 -14.39 -27.34 2.29
C ARG A 167 -14.93 -27.03 0.89
N LYS A 168 -16.20 -27.34 0.63
CA LYS A 168 -16.87 -27.07 -0.65
C LYS A 168 -16.90 -25.58 -1.00
N HIS A 169 -17.03 -24.74 0.03
CA HIS A 169 -17.00 -23.29 -0.16
C HIS A 169 -15.59 -22.79 -0.50
N LEU A 170 -14.59 -23.16 0.30
CA LEU A 170 -13.17 -22.80 0.10
C LEU A 170 -12.60 -23.29 -1.24
N ASP A 171 -12.98 -24.49 -1.67
CA ASP A 171 -12.46 -25.13 -2.88
C ASP A 171 -12.64 -24.26 -4.14
N LYS A 172 -13.69 -23.42 -4.16
CA LYS A 172 -13.97 -22.48 -5.26
C LYS A 172 -12.95 -21.33 -5.38
N PHE A 173 -12.24 -21.03 -4.29
CA PHE A 173 -11.38 -19.85 -4.18
C PHE A 173 -9.90 -20.21 -3.99
N LEU A 174 -9.63 -21.39 -3.42
CA LEU A 174 -8.27 -21.87 -3.17
C LEU A 174 -7.52 -22.01 -4.51
N PRO A 175 -6.28 -21.46 -4.64
CA PRO A 175 -5.52 -21.56 -5.87
C PRO A 175 -5.29 -23.03 -6.30
N THR A 176 -5.01 -23.25 -7.58
CA THR A 176 -4.67 -24.59 -8.08
C THR A 176 -3.20 -24.87 -7.80
N CYS A 177 -2.78 -26.13 -7.58
CA CYS A 177 -1.36 -26.50 -7.57
C CYS A 177 -0.98 -27.05 -8.95
N GLU A 178 0.17 -26.66 -9.48
CA GLU A 178 0.64 -27.18 -10.77
C GLU A 178 1.31 -28.55 -10.64
N LYS A 179 2.02 -28.80 -9.52
CA LYS A 179 2.80 -30.02 -9.31
C LYS A 179 2.38 -30.81 -8.08
N TRP A 180 1.98 -30.12 -6.99
CA TRP A 180 1.70 -30.77 -5.71
C TRP A 180 0.22 -30.74 -5.32
N GLU A 181 -0.62 -31.46 -6.06
CA GLU A 181 -2.07 -31.55 -5.80
C GLU A 181 -2.41 -32.04 -4.39
N ARG A 182 -1.64 -33.01 -3.86
CA ARG A 182 -1.82 -33.53 -2.49
C ARG A 182 -1.64 -32.47 -1.40
N LEU A 183 -0.78 -31.48 -1.64
CA LEU A 183 -0.63 -30.33 -0.73
C LEU A 183 -1.90 -29.47 -0.75
N ARG A 184 -2.48 -29.23 -1.93
CA ARG A 184 -3.73 -28.48 -2.05
C ARG A 184 -4.84 -29.14 -1.24
N ASP A 185 -4.99 -30.46 -1.36
CA ASP A 185 -5.99 -31.22 -0.60
C ASP A 185 -5.77 -31.12 0.91
N TRP A 186 -4.51 -31.21 1.34
CA TRP A 186 -4.11 -31.10 2.74
C TRP A 186 -4.42 -29.70 3.31
N VAL A 187 -4.06 -28.63 2.59
CA VAL A 187 -4.38 -27.24 2.96
C VAL A 187 -5.88 -27.01 3.00
N LEU A 188 -6.61 -27.53 2.00
CA LEU A 188 -8.06 -27.41 1.93
C LEU A 188 -8.74 -28.09 3.13
N THR A 189 -8.24 -29.26 3.57
CA THR A 189 -8.71 -29.94 4.78
C THR A 189 -8.41 -29.11 6.03
N GLY A 190 -7.14 -28.71 6.22
CA GLY A 190 -6.70 -27.95 7.39
C GLY A 190 -7.44 -26.62 7.54
N ALA A 191 -7.52 -25.84 6.46
CA ALA A 191 -8.24 -24.57 6.41
C ALA A 191 -9.75 -24.75 6.70
N SER A 192 -10.39 -25.78 6.14
CA SER A 192 -11.81 -26.04 6.40
C SER A 192 -12.08 -26.43 7.87
N CYS A 193 -11.21 -27.21 8.48
CA CYS A 193 -11.29 -27.57 9.89
C CYS A 193 -11.01 -26.38 10.81
N GLN A 194 -10.05 -25.52 10.45
CA GLN A 194 -9.77 -24.28 11.18
C GLN A 194 -10.96 -23.32 11.17
N LEU A 195 -11.62 -23.13 10.02
CA LEU A 195 -12.82 -22.29 9.94
C LEU A 195 -13.93 -22.82 10.85
N ALA A 196 -14.13 -24.14 10.85
CA ALA A 196 -15.09 -24.79 11.73
C ALA A 196 -14.72 -24.60 13.21
N ALA A 197 -13.44 -24.68 13.57
CA ALA A 197 -12.94 -24.40 14.92
C ALA A 197 -13.27 -22.96 15.34
N ALA A 198 -12.90 -21.98 14.51
CA ALA A 198 -13.11 -20.56 14.78
C ALA A 198 -14.60 -20.22 14.94
N LYS A 199 -15.46 -20.78 14.10
CA LYS A 199 -16.92 -20.60 14.20
C LYS A 199 -17.51 -21.27 15.45
N ALA A 200 -16.89 -22.35 15.95
CA ALA A 200 -17.23 -22.95 17.24
C ALA A 200 -16.64 -22.18 18.45
N GLY A 201 -15.87 -21.10 18.23
CA GLY A 201 -15.26 -20.31 19.29
C GLY A 201 -13.93 -20.85 19.80
N TYR A 202 -13.31 -21.79 19.08
CA TYR A 202 -12.01 -22.39 19.39
C TYR A 202 -10.94 -21.87 18.43
N GLN A 203 -9.69 -21.82 18.90
CA GLN A 203 -8.55 -21.45 18.05
C GLN A 203 -7.94 -22.71 17.43
N TRP A 204 -7.32 -22.56 16.26
CA TRP A 204 -6.50 -23.60 15.64
C TRP A 204 -5.04 -23.41 16.05
N LEU A 205 -4.32 -24.50 16.35
CA LEU A 205 -2.93 -24.43 16.81
C LEU A 205 -2.02 -23.75 15.76
N ASP A 206 -1.34 -22.67 16.16
CA ASP A 206 -0.47 -21.90 15.27
C ASP A 206 0.71 -22.74 14.72
N ASP A 207 1.25 -23.65 15.54
CA ASP A 207 2.32 -24.58 15.17
C ASP A 207 1.91 -25.54 14.04
N PHE A 208 0.60 -25.69 13.75
CA PHE A 208 0.05 -26.55 12.70
C PHE A 208 -0.85 -25.76 11.74
N SER A 209 -0.45 -24.52 11.46
CA SER A 209 -1.22 -23.58 10.66
C SER A 209 -0.40 -23.00 9.50
N ALA A 210 -1.02 -22.07 8.76
CA ALA A 210 -0.33 -21.29 7.73
C ALA A 210 0.86 -20.47 8.29
N PHE A 211 0.82 -20.07 9.57
CA PHE A 211 1.96 -19.39 10.21
C PHE A 211 3.21 -20.25 10.22
N GLN A 212 3.07 -21.55 10.47
CA GLN A 212 4.23 -22.43 10.49
C GLN A 212 4.80 -22.63 9.09
N LEU A 213 3.97 -22.69 8.04
CA LEU A 213 4.45 -22.72 6.66
C LEU A 213 5.25 -21.45 6.31
N ASP A 214 4.78 -20.29 6.76
CA ASP A 214 5.49 -19.01 6.59
C ASP A 214 6.83 -19.00 7.34
N ASN A 215 6.85 -19.46 8.60
CA ASN A 215 8.08 -19.57 9.38
C ASN A 215 9.12 -20.48 8.72
N LEU A 216 8.68 -21.64 8.19
CA LEU A 216 9.58 -22.56 7.49
C LEU A 216 10.17 -21.93 6.23
N MET A 217 9.39 -21.10 5.53
CA MET A 217 9.87 -20.33 4.38
C MET A 217 10.92 -19.30 4.82
N GLU A 218 10.67 -18.54 5.89
CA GLU A 218 11.66 -17.59 6.44
C GLU A 218 12.97 -18.29 6.84
N LEU A 219 12.90 -19.45 7.49
CA LEU A 219 14.08 -20.21 7.90
C LEU A 219 14.91 -20.74 6.72
N LYS A 220 14.27 -21.06 5.59
CA LYS A 220 14.94 -21.61 4.40
C LYS A 220 15.25 -20.57 3.31
N ILE A 221 14.80 -19.32 3.45
CA ILE A 221 14.96 -18.32 2.38
C ILE A 221 16.43 -18.02 2.06
N GLN A 222 17.29 -18.04 3.08
CA GLN A 222 18.75 -17.83 2.92
C GLN A 222 19.42 -18.95 2.12
N SER A 223 18.91 -20.19 2.22
CA SER A 223 19.35 -21.32 1.40
C SER A 223 18.79 -21.29 -0.02
N GLY A 224 17.96 -20.29 -0.34
CA GLY A 224 17.32 -20.15 -1.65
C GLY A 224 16.06 -21.00 -1.82
N LEU A 225 15.39 -21.49 -0.76
CA LEU A 225 14.20 -22.34 -0.90
C LEU A 225 14.41 -23.51 -1.89
N THR A 226 15.47 -24.30 -1.67
CA THR A 226 15.86 -25.39 -2.57
C THR A 226 14.73 -26.39 -2.81
N GLY A 227 14.69 -26.96 -4.01
CA GLY A 227 13.65 -27.90 -4.45
C GLY A 227 13.25 -27.65 -5.91
N ASP A 228 12.15 -28.29 -6.33
CA ASP A 228 11.54 -27.99 -7.62
C ASP A 228 10.86 -26.61 -7.58
N PRO A 229 11.27 -25.63 -8.42
CA PRO A 229 10.77 -24.26 -8.34
C PRO A 229 9.25 -24.11 -8.44
N VAL A 230 8.60 -24.97 -9.23
CA VAL A 230 7.15 -24.94 -9.42
C VAL A 230 6.41 -25.43 -8.17
N ALA A 231 6.86 -26.54 -7.59
CA ALA A 231 6.30 -27.01 -6.32
C ALA A 231 6.59 -26.07 -5.15
N VAL A 232 7.76 -25.42 -5.12
CA VAL A 232 8.06 -24.39 -4.11
C VAL A 232 7.07 -23.24 -4.23
N PHE A 233 6.83 -22.75 -5.45
CA PHE A 233 5.84 -21.72 -5.70
C PHE A 233 4.41 -22.15 -5.31
N ASP A 234 4.05 -23.42 -5.54
CA ASP A 234 2.78 -24.00 -5.07
C ASP A 234 2.64 -23.93 -3.54
N VAL A 235 3.70 -24.24 -2.77
CA VAL A 235 3.67 -24.12 -1.31
C VAL A 235 3.46 -22.67 -0.90
N CYS A 236 4.25 -21.76 -1.47
CA CYS A 236 4.23 -20.36 -1.09
C CYS A 236 2.84 -19.74 -1.37
N LYS A 237 2.19 -20.07 -2.50
CA LYS A 237 0.89 -19.48 -2.87
C LYS A 237 -0.27 -20.05 -2.04
N MET A 238 -0.20 -21.34 -1.70
CA MET A 238 -1.13 -21.97 -0.74
C MET A 238 -1.01 -21.35 0.65
N SER A 239 0.22 -21.19 1.14
CA SER A 239 0.51 -20.55 2.43
C SER A 239 -0.06 -19.14 2.48
N HIS A 240 0.21 -18.33 1.45
CA HIS A 240 -0.29 -16.95 1.39
C HIS A 240 -1.83 -16.87 1.38
N PHE A 241 -2.51 -17.73 0.62
CA PHE A 241 -3.97 -17.76 0.63
C PHE A 241 -4.50 -18.17 2.02
N TRP A 242 -3.94 -19.21 2.63
CA TRP A 242 -4.37 -19.69 3.95
C TRP A 242 -4.15 -18.60 5.00
N LEU A 243 -2.99 -17.93 5.03
CA LEU A 243 -2.71 -16.79 5.91
C LEU A 243 -3.74 -15.67 5.75
N SER A 244 -3.94 -15.20 4.51
CA SER A 244 -4.71 -13.99 4.23
C SER A 244 -6.22 -14.17 4.31
N GLN A 245 -6.74 -15.31 3.86
CA GLN A 245 -8.18 -15.53 3.69
C GLN A 245 -8.80 -16.36 4.83
N VAL A 246 -8.02 -17.14 5.56
CA VAL A 246 -8.53 -18.05 6.60
C VAL A 246 -7.92 -17.75 7.96
N GLN A 247 -6.59 -17.74 8.09
CA GLN A 247 -5.92 -17.53 9.38
C GLN A 247 -6.21 -16.13 9.94
N ALA A 248 -6.03 -15.08 9.13
CA ALA A 248 -6.20 -13.70 9.59
C ALA A 248 -7.65 -13.38 10.05
N PRO A 249 -8.72 -13.76 9.32
CA PRO A 249 -10.10 -13.57 9.78
C PRO A 249 -10.50 -14.44 10.99
N CYS A 250 -9.85 -15.59 11.21
CA CYS A 250 -10.19 -16.50 12.31
C CYS A 250 -9.82 -15.96 13.72
N ARG A 251 -9.25 -14.76 13.84
CA ARG A 251 -8.78 -14.22 15.11
C ARG A 251 -9.86 -13.45 15.87
N ARG A 252 -9.97 -13.69 17.18
CA ARG A 252 -10.54 -12.76 18.16
C ARG A 252 -9.41 -11.95 18.81
N PHE A 253 -9.64 -10.66 19.11
CA PHE A 253 -8.68 -9.68 19.66
C PHE A 253 -8.01 -10.04 21.00
N ALA A 254 -8.13 -11.28 21.50
CA ALA A 254 -7.61 -11.74 22.78
C ALA A 254 -6.11 -12.09 22.77
N ASN A 255 -5.44 -12.08 21.62
CA ASN A 255 -4.04 -12.52 21.50
C ASN A 255 -3.09 -11.31 21.44
N GLY A 256 -2.03 -11.32 22.25
CA GLY A 256 -1.17 -10.15 22.48
C GLY A 256 -0.23 -9.70 21.36
N PHE A 257 0.81 -8.94 21.74
CA PHE A 257 1.68 -8.16 20.85
C PHE A 257 2.37 -8.99 19.74
N LEU A 258 2.81 -10.22 20.01
CA LEU A 258 3.42 -11.11 19.00
C LEU A 258 2.48 -11.56 17.88
N SER A 259 1.22 -11.85 18.21
CA SER A 259 0.21 -12.16 17.19
C SER A 259 -0.24 -10.91 16.42
N PHE A 260 -0.04 -9.70 16.96
CA PHE A 260 -0.21 -8.46 16.22
C PHE A 260 0.84 -8.29 15.12
N TRP A 261 2.11 -8.62 15.39
CA TRP A 261 3.17 -8.66 14.36
C TRP A 261 2.91 -9.73 13.31
N ARG A 262 2.62 -10.97 13.72
CA ARG A 262 2.32 -12.08 12.78
C ARG A 262 1.08 -11.86 11.90
N ASN A 263 0.24 -10.87 12.20
CA ASN A 263 -0.95 -10.54 11.41
C ASN A 263 -0.75 -9.36 10.46
N ASP A 264 0.38 -8.68 10.54
CA ASP A 264 0.71 -7.66 9.56
C ASP A 264 1.19 -8.34 8.28
N PRO A 265 0.47 -8.22 7.15
CA PRO A 265 0.90 -8.82 5.90
C PRO A 265 2.34 -8.41 5.53
N SER A 266 2.81 -7.23 5.93
CA SER A 266 4.18 -6.79 5.65
C SER A 266 5.27 -7.61 6.36
N THR A 267 4.90 -8.42 7.35
CA THR A 267 5.83 -9.30 8.08
C THR A 267 5.92 -10.70 7.50
N TRP A 268 4.95 -11.14 6.69
CA TRP A 268 4.92 -12.51 6.16
C TRP A 268 6.04 -12.74 5.17
N GLY A 269 6.63 -13.93 5.18
CA GLY A 269 7.84 -14.23 4.40
C GLY A 269 7.69 -13.96 2.89
N TRP A 270 6.50 -14.10 2.29
CA TRP A 270 6.27 -13.71 0.88
C TRP A 270 6.37 -12.19 0.65
N ASN A 271 5.92 -11.38 1.61
CA ASN A 271 5.86 -9.91 1.52
C ASN A 271 7.12 -9.22 2.08
N ASN A 272 7.72 -9.79 3.12
CA ASN A 272 8.89 -9.28 3.84
C ASN A 272 10.21 -9.74 3.20
N SER A 273 10.23 -10.94 2.61
CA SER A 273 11.42 -11.55 2.03
C SER A 273 11.23 -11.78 0.54
N SER A 274 12.18 -11.29 -0.28
CA SER A 274 12.16 -11.49 -1.72
C SER A 274 12.34 -12.98 -2.05
N ILE A 275 11.24 -13.72 -2.22
CA ILE A 275 11.25 -15.11 -2.68
C ILE A 275 12.27 -15.23 -3.82
N PRO A 276 13.20 -16.20 -3.78
CA PRO A 276 14.28 -16.29 -4.74
C PRO A 276 13.77 -16.27 -6.19
N LYS A 277 14.43 -15.47 -7.05
CA LYS A 277 14.00 -15.28 -8.45
C LYS A 277 13.87 -16.59 -9.23
N HIS A 278 14.67 -17.62 -8.93
CA HIS A 278 14.54 -18.89 -9.62
C HIS A 278 13.22 -19.63 -9.31
N VAL A 279 12.53 -19.28 -8.20
CA VAL A 279 11.19 -19.77 -7.83
C VAL A 279 10.11 -18.95 -8.53
N THR A 280 10.22 -17.62 -8.52
CA THR A 280 9.16 -16.74 -9.04
C THR A 280 9.20 -16.57 -10.55
N LEU A 281 10.38 -16.48 -11.17
CA LEU A 281 10.52 -16.24 -12.62
C LEU A 281 9.81 -17.30 -13.48
N PRO A 282 9.89 -18.60 -13.20
CA PRO A 282 9.13 -19.60 -13.97
C PRO A 282 7.61 -19.40 -13.90
N ALA A 283 7.08 -19.02 -12.73
CA ALA A 283 5.65 -18.75 -12.57
C ALA A 283 5.22 -17.50 -13.32
N VAL A 284 6.03 -16.43 -13.26
CA VAL A 284 5.81 -15.20 -14.04
C VAL A 284 5.87 -15.49 -15.54
N GLU A 285 6.83 -16.28 -16.01
CA GLU A 285 6.95 -16.66 -17.41
C GLU A 285 5.71 -17.38 -17.93
N ARG A 286 5.21 -18.37 -17.17
CA ARG A 286 3.95 -19.07 -17.52
C ARG A 286 2.76 -18.12 -17.53
N ALA A 287 2.67 -17.21 -16.56
CA ALA A 287 1.61 -16.21 -16.52
C ALA A 287 1.65 -15.28 -17.76
N LEU A 288 2.85 -14.85 -18.19
CA LEU A 288 3.02 -14.05 -19.40
C LEU A 288 2.68 -14.83 -20.68
N GLN A 289 2.98 -16.14 -20.73
CA GLN A 289 2.55 -17.01 -21.81
C GLN A 289 1.01 -17.09 -21.88
N LYS A 290 0.33 -17.26 -20.73
CA LYS A 290 -1.14 -17.21 -20.64
C LYS A 290 -1.71 -15.89 -21.12
N ALA A 291 -1.12 -14.77 -20.68
CA ALA A 291 -1.52 -13.43 -21.13
C ALA A 291 -1.45 -13.28 -22.65
N ARG A 292 -0.41 -13.86 -23.28
CA ARG A 292 -0.24 -13.89 -24.73
C ARG A 292 -1.31 -14.74 -25.43
N LEU A 293 -1.65 -15.90 -24.88
CA LEU A 293 -2.71 -16.77 -25.43
C LEU A 293 -4.07 -16.08 -25.38
N LEU A 294 -4.33 -15.32 -24.32
CA LEU A 294 -5.54 -14.49 -24.14
C LEU A 294 -5.52 -13.17 -24.94
N ARG A 295 -4.46 -12.91 -25.72
CA ARG A 295 -4.28 -11.68 -26.53
C ARG A 295 -4.40 -10.41 -25.69
N LEU A 296 -3.84 -10.41 -24.48
CA LEU A 296 -3.79 -9.23 -23.63
C LEU A 296 -2.68 -8.28 -24.08
N CYS A 297 -2.93 -6.98 -23.97
CA CYS A 297 -1.93 -5.96 -24.25
C CYS A 297 -0.73 -6.10 -23.29
N LYS A 298 0.48 -6.30 -23.83
CA LYS A 298 1.71 -6.48 -23.05
C LYS A 298 1.96 -5.32 -22.08
N ASN A 299 1.74 -4.07 -22.53
CA ASN A 299 1.93 -2.90 -21.70
C ASN A 299 0.95 -2.87 -20.52
N ARG A 300 -0.32 -3.24 -20.73
CA ARG A 300 -1.32 -3.28 -19.66
C ARG A 300 -0.96 -4.31 -18.60
N VAL A 301 -0.51 -5.50 -19.00
CA VAL A 301 -0.07 -6.55 -18.06
C VAL A 301 1.11 -6.09 -17.20
N TRP A 302 2.14 -5.49 -17.80
CA TRP A 302 3.29 -4.97 -17.04
C TRP A 302 2.94 -3.76 -16.18
N ASN A 303 1.99 -2.92 -16.62
CA ASN A 303 1.44 -1.84 -15.79
C ASN A 303 0.71 -2.38 -14.56
N LEU A 304 0.03 -3.53 -14.65
CA LEU A 304 -0.55 -4.17 -13.48
C LEU A 304 0.54 -4.57 -12.48
N ALA A 305 1.66 -5.13 -12.93
CA ALA A 305 2.79 -5.44 -12.04
C ALA A 305 3.28 -4.22 -11.25
N TYR A 306 3.41 -3.05 -11.89
CA TYR A 306 3.77 -1.81 -11.19
C TYR A 306 2.70 -1.31 -10.22
N SER A 307 1.44 -1.65 -10.46
CA SER A 307 0.33 -1.33 -9.55
C SER A 307 0.11 -2.41 -8.49
N SER A 308 0.62 -3.62 -8.63
CA SER A 308 0.36 -4.71 -7.70
C SER A 308 1.22 -4.61 -6.44
N GLU A 309 0.76 -5.24 -5.35
CA GLU A 309 1.49 -5.18 -4.07
C GLU A 309 2.81 -5.92 -4.13
N ARG A 310 2.86 -7.03 -4.86
CA ARG A 310 4.03 -7.90 -4.94
C ARG A 310 4.73 -7.82 -6.29
N GLY A 311 4.51 -6.72 -7.03
CA GLY A 311 5.15 -6.50 -8.32
C GLY A 311 4.72 -7.53 -9.37
N GLU A 312 5.71 -8.03 -10.11
CA GLU A 312 5.54 -9.10 -11.10
C GLU A 312 5.02 -10.42 -10.51
N ASN A 313 5.25 -10.66 -9.22
CA ASN A 313 4.82 -11.88 -8.55
C ASN A 313 3.30 -11.97 -8.40
N ASP A 314 2.54 -10.92 -8.72
CA ASP A 314 1.06 -10.96 -8.73
C ASP A 314 0.47 -11.27 -10.10
N ILE A 315 1.28 -11.30 -11.16
CA ILE A 315 0.79 -11.58 -12.51
C ILE A 315 0.19 -12.99 -12.59
N TYR A 316 0.75 -13.99 -11.89
CA TYR A 316 0.18 -15.35 -11.91
C TYR A 316 -1.27 -15.37 -11.41
N ALA A 317 -1.56 -14.68 -10.31
CA ALA A 317 -2.88 -14.66 -9.69
C ALA A 317 -3.91 -14.01 -10.61
N LEU A 318 -3.52 -12.93 -11.28
CA LEU A 318 -4.35 -12.25 -12.28
C LEU A 318 -4.63 -13.14 -13.50
N MET A 319 -3.62 -13.87 -13.97
CA MET A 319 -3.76 -14.73 -15.16
C MET A 319 -4.50 -16.03 -14.85
N GLU A 320 -4.36 -16.61 -13.66
CA GLU A 320 -5.21 -17.71 -13.19
C GLU A 320 -6.68 -17.27 -13.11
N LEU A 321 -6.96 -16.05 -12.62
CA LEU A 321 -8.31 -15.50 -12.63
C LEU A 321 -8.84 -15.31 -14.06
N ALA A 322 -8.01 -14.82 -14.99
CA ALA A 322 -8.39 -14.63 -16.39
C ALA A 322 -8.74 -15.95 -17.08
N GLU A 323 -7.94 -17.00 -16.84
CA GLU A 323 -8.13 -18.33 -17.41
C GLU A 323 -9.39 -19.02 -16.88
N GLN A 324 -9.71 -18.80 -15.60
CA GLN A 324 -10.89 -19.37 -14.95
C GLN A 324 -12.15 -18.53 -15.13
N ALA A 325 -12.06 -17.38 -15.81
CA ALA A 325 -13.22 -16.53 -16.08
C ALA A 325 -14.22 -17.27 -16.98
N LYS A 326 -15.52 -17.05 -16.73
CA LYS A 326 -16.59 -17.69 -17.53
C LYS A 326 -16.46 -17.46 -19.04
N ASN A 327 -15.95 -16.28 -19.43
CA ASN A 327 -15.70 -15.89 -20.81
C ASN A 327 -14.32 -15.21 -20.91
N SER A 328 -13.26 -16.01 -20.99
CA SER A 328 -11.88 -15.53 -21.04
C SER A 328 -11.58 -14.70 -22.29
N ASP A 329 -12.19 -15.04 -23.43
CA ASP A 329 -12.03 -14.30 -24.70
C ASP A 329 -12.54 -12.85 -24.62
N ALA A 330 -13.51 -12.56 -23.75
CA ALA A 330 -14.02 -11.21 -23.56
C ALA A 330 -12.98 -10.24 -22.96
N LEU A 331 -11.94 -10.77 -22.30
CA LEU A 331 -10.83 -10.00 -21.74
C LEU A 331 -9.76 -9.63 -22.80
N SER A 332 -9.88 -10.14 -24.03
CA SER A 332 -8.87 -9.92 -25.06
C SER A 332 -8.77 -8.45 -25.50
N HIS A 333 -7.56 -8.04 -25.90
CA HIS A 333 -7.28 -6.74 -26.49
C HIS A 333 -6.93 -6.94 -27.97
N PRO A 334 -7.93 -7.02 -28.88
CA PRO A 334 -7.66 -7.21 -30.30
C PRO A 334 -6.79 -6.08 -30.85
N GLU A 335 -5.89 -6.40 -31.78
CA GLU A 335 -4.96 -5.46 -32.45
C GLU A 335 -3.77 -4.98 -31.59
N HIS A 336 -3.67 -5.41 -30.32
CA HIS A 336 -2.57 -5.04 -29.44
C HIS A 336 -1.30 -5.92 -29.58
N GLU A 337 -1.19 -6.78 -30.59
CA GLU A 337 -0.06 -7.71 -30.77
C GLU A 337 1.29 -6.99 -30.92
N ALA A 338 1.26 -5.81 -31.56
CA ALA A 338 2.42 -4.94 -31.79
C ALA A 338 2.82 -4.11 -30.55
N CYS A 339 2.02 -4.09 -29.48
CA CYS A 339 2.38 -3.38 -28.26
C CYS A 339 3.60 -4.03 -27.57
N SER A 340 4.40 -3.20 -26.91
CA SER A 340 5.56 -3.62 -26.12
C SER A 340 5.23 -3.60 -24.62
N ALA A 341 6.18 -3.97 -23.75
CA ALA A 341 6.00 -3.82 -22.30
C ALA A 341 5.93 -2.35 -21.86
N THR A 342 6.55 -1.43 -22.61
CA THR A 342 6.68 -0.02 -22.24
C THR A 342 5.72 0.90 -23.00
N GLN A 343 5.16 0.45 -24.11
CA GLN A 343 4.29 1.29 -24.95
C GLN A 343 3.08 0.52 -25.48
N CYS A 344 1.90 1.16 -25.35
CA CYS A 344 0.64 0.74 -25.94
C CYS A 344 0.27 1.69 -27.09
N LEU A 345 0.25 1.21 -28.34
CA LEU A 345 0.02 2.05 -29.53
C LEU A 345 -1.33 2.77 -29.52
N PHE A 346 -2.37 2.13 -28.97
CA PHE A 346 -3.72 2.69 -28.88
C PHE A 346 -3.91 3.69 -27.73
N GLN A 347 -2.92 3.79 -26.84
CA GLN A 347 -2.97 4.71 -25.71
C GLN A 347 -2.56 6.13 -26.11
N ASP A 348 -1.73 6.24 -27.15
CA ASP A 348 -1.21 7.49 -27.70
C ASP A 348 -2.05 8.04 -28.87
N GLU A 349 -3.14 7.35 -29.26
CA GLU A 349 -4.05 7.84 -30.29
C GLU A 349 -4.70 9.17 -29.89
N ASN A 350 -4.68 10.13 -30.80
CA ASN A 350 -5.34 11.42 -30.59
C ASN A 350 -6.87 11.25 -30.65
N SER A 351 -7.47 10.99 -29.48
CA SER A 351 -8.89 10.72 -29.33
C SER A 351 -9.79 11.91 -29.67
N THR A 352 -9.26 13.14 -29.80
CA THR A 352 -10.07 14.31 -30.19
C THR A 352 -10.50 14.26 -31.65
N LEU A 353 -9.80 13.48 -32.49
CA LEU A 353 -10.13 13.34 -33.91
C LEU A 353 -11.11 12.19 -34.19
N LYS A 354 -11.54 11.46 -33.15
CA LYS A 354 -12.43 10.31 -33.32
C LYS A 354 -13.86 10.77 -33.62
N LYS A 355 -14.48 10.17 -34.62
CA LYS A 355 -15.90 10.40 -34.92
C LYS A 355 -16.74 10.01 -33.70
N GLN A 356 -17.78 10.79 -33.44
CA GLN A 356 -18.63 10.55 -32.29
C GLN A 356 -19.43 9.25 -32.46
N LEU A 357 -19.57 8.51 -31.36
CA LEU A 357 -20.25 7.24 -31.28
C LEU A 357 -21.74 7.43 -31.55
N HIS A 358 -22.30 6.54 -32.36
CA HIS A 358 -23.74 6.38 -32.50
C HIS A 358 -24.21 5.15 -31.71
N LYS A 359 -25.35 5.29 -31.03
CA LYS A 359 -26.09 4.19 -30.42
C LYS A 359 -27.29 3.75 -31.28
N CYS A 360 -27.65 4.51 -32.31
CA CYS A 360 -28.61 4.09 -33.33
C CYS A 360 -27.95 3.18 -34.38
N ALA A 361 -28.75 2.29 -34.98
CA ALA A 361 -28.26 1.35 -35.98
C ALA A 361 -27.84 2.04 -37.29
N GLU A 362 -28.55 3.11 -37.66
CA GLU A 362 -28.41 3.83 -38.92
C GLU A 362 -27.22 4.80 -38.96
N GLN A 363 -26.61 5.09 -37.80
CA GLN A 363 -25.46 6.01 -37.63
C GLN A 363 -25.63 7.40 -38.27
N ASN A 364 -26.87 7.90 -38.35
CA ASN A 364 -27.20 9.16 -39.04
C ASN A 364 -28.19 10.04 -38.23
N CYS A 365 -28.27 9.84 -36.91
CA CYS A 365 -29.16 10.63 -36.06
C CYS A 365 -28.80 12.13 -36.09
N SER A 366 -29.78 13.00 -35.81
CA SER A 366 -29.54 14.44 -35.74
C SER A 366 -28.64 14.84 -34.55
N GLY A 367 -27.93 15.95 -34.72
CA GLY A 367 -27.19 16.61 -33.64
C GLY A 367 -28.13 17.39 -32.70
N LYS A 368 -27.75 17.47 -31.43
CA LYS A 368 -28.36 18.32 -30.40
C LYS A 368 -27.33 19.35 -29.95
N PHE A 369 -27.78 20.61 -29.85
CA PHE A 369 -26.92 21.76 -29.54
C PHE A 369 -27.12 22.25 -28.10
N PHE A 370 -26.01 22.47 -27.42
CA PHE A 370 -25.96 23.02 -26.06
C PHE A 370 -25.55 24.50 -26.07
N PRO A 371 -26.28 25.39 -25.37
CA PRO A 371 -25.99 26.83 -25.38
C PRO A 371 -24.71 27.17 -24.61
N LEU A 372 -23.62 27.39 -25.34
CA LEU A 372 -22.30 27.75 -24.78
C LEU A 372 -22.29 29.03 -23.91
N PRO A 373 -23.05 30.11 -24.24
CA PRO A 373 -23.08 31.29 -23.37
C PRO A 373 -23.60 31.00 -21.96
N GLU A 374 -24.67 30.19 -21.84
CA GLU A 374 -25.20 29.78 -20.52
C GLU A 374 -24.14 29.00 -19.73
N LEU A 375 -23.37 28.15 -20.41
CA LEU A 375 -22.31 27.35 -19.81
C LEU A 375 -21.13 28.21 -19.31
N ASN A 376 -20.70 29.19 -20.11
CA ASN A 376 -19.65 30.14 -19.71
C ASN A 376 -20.09 30.90 -18.45
N ASP A 377 -21.31 31.48 -18.48
CA ASP A 377 -21.86 32.23 -17.36
C ASP A 377 -21.96 31.38 -16.09
N ALA A 378 -22.38 30.11 -16.22
CA ALA A 378 -22.42 29.19 -15.08
C ALA A 378 -21.04 29.01 -14.43
N VAL A 379 -19.98 28.81 -15.23
CA VAL A 379 -18.62 28.68 -14.71
C VAL A 379 -18.12 29.97 -14.04
N HIS A 380 -18.38 31.13 -14.65
CA HIS A 380 -17.96 32.42 -14.09
C HIS A 380 -18.67 32.74 -12.77
N LEU A 381 -19.94 32.34 -12.64
CA LEU A 381 -20.75 32.53 -11.43
C LEU A 381 -20.57 31.40 -10.40
N GLY A 382 -19.79 30.36 -10.69
CA GLY A 382 -19.61 29.21 -9.80
C GLY A 382 -20.86 28.34 -9.62
N ARG A 383 -21.76 28.33 -10.61
CA ARG A 383 -22.98 27.50 -10.64
C ARG A 383 -22.68 26.12 -11.23
N SER A 384 -23.62 25.19 -11.06
CA SER A 384 -23.52 23.85 -11.67
C SER A 384 -23.49 23.94 -13.19
N THR A 385 -22.65 23.09 -13.81
CA THR A 385 -22.57 22.93 -15.28
C THR A 385 -23.27 21.65 -15.75
N ALA A 386 -23.94 20.92 -14.85
CA ALA A 386 -24.70 19.72 -15.19
C ALA A 386 -26.02 20.09 -15.88
N TRP A 387 -26.31 19.44 -17.00
CA TRP A 387 -27.50 19.69 -17.81
C TRP A 387 -28.69 18.89 -17.29
N PRO A 388 -29.85 19.52 -17.00
CA PRO A 388 -31.06 18.82 -16.56
C PRO A 388 -31.59 17.84 -17.61
N THR A 389 -31.98 16.63 -17.22
CA THR A 389 -32.53 15.62 -18.15
C THR A 389 -33.86 16.06 -18.77
N ALA A 390 -34.64 16.86 -18.04
CA ALA A 390 -35.90 17.41 -18.51
C ALA A 390 -35.73 18.34 -19.73
N SER A 391 -34.63 19.11 -19.81
CA SER A 391 -34.38 20.04 -20.92
C SER A 391 -33.92 19.32 -22.19
N MET A 392 -33.43 18.08 -22.08
CA MET A 392 -32.95 17.29 -23.23
C MET A 392 -34.06 16.73 -24.12
N ASN A 393 -35.31 16.70 -23.62
CA ASN A 393 -36.48 16.36 -24.43
C ASN A 393 -36.94 17.54 -25.31
N SER A 394 -36.46 18.75 -25.03
CA SER A 394 -36.78 19.97 -25.78
C SER A 394 -35.91 20.10 -27.04
N ASP A 395 -36.38 20.90 -27.99
CA ASP A 395 -35.56 21.38 -29.11
C ASP A 395 -34.56 22.44 -28.66
N LYS A 396 -34.86 23.14 -27.55
CA LYS A 396 -33.97 24.11 -26.90
C LYS A 396 -33.55 23.59 -25.53
N ILE A 397 -32.30 23.15 -25.43
CA ILE A 397 -31.68 22.74 -24.18
C ILE A 397 -31.36 23.99 -23.35
N SER A 398 -31.53 23.92 -22.03
CA SER A 398 -31.15 24.97 -21.08
C SER A 398 -30.53 24.38 -19.82
N LEU A 399 -29.65 25.14 -19.17
CA LEU A 399 -29.09 24.83 -17.84
C LEU A 399 -30.09 25.08 -16.70
N LEU A 400 -31.25 25.67 -16.98
CA LEU A 400 -32.26 26.02 -15.98
C LEU A 400 -33.52 25.15 -16.11
N PRO A 401 -34.15 24.77 -14.98
CA PRO A 401 -33.67 24.92 -13.60
C PRO A 401 -32.43 24.06 -13.32
N GLU A 402 -31.60 24.46 -12.35
CA GLU A 402 -30.40 23.68 -12.00
C GLU A 402 -30.76 22.27 -11.51
N SER A 403 -30.00 21.27 -11.95
CA SER A 403 -30.14 19.89 -11.47
C SER A 403 -29.72 19.78 -10.01
N THR A 404 -30.53 19.06 -9.22
CA THR A 404 -30.27 18.85 -7.79
C THR A 404 -29.47 17.59 -7.51
N GLN A 405 -29.58 16.57 -8.38
CA GLN A 405 -29.01 15.24 -8.24
C GLN A 405 -28.57 14.71 -9.61
N PHE A 406 -27.40 15.14 -10.07
CA PHE A 406 -26.89 14.73 -11.38
C PHE A 406 -26.00 13.48 -11.32
N MET A 407 -25.93 12.79 -12.47
CA MET A 407 -24.98 11.72 -12.76
C MET A 407 -23.76 12.29 -13.49
N ALA A 408 -22.54 12.03 -13.01
CA ALA A 408 -21.33 12.36 -13.76
C ALA A 408 -20.91 11.17 -14.63
N ILE A 409 -20.56 11.43 -15.88
CA ILE A 409 -20.14 10.39 -16.83
C ILE A 409 -18.62 10.35 -16.89
N SER A 410 -18.07 9.20 -16.51
CA SER A 410 -16.66 8.85 -16.62
C SER A 410 -16.50 7.91 -17.81
N HIS A 411 -15.90 8.40 -18.90
CA HIS A 411 -15.95 7.75 -20.21
C HIS A 411 -14.61 7.83 -20.94
N VAL A 412 -14.52 7.08 -22.05
CA VAL A 412 -13.30 6.95 -22.84
C VAL A 412 -13.47 7.71 -24.16
N TRP A 413 -12.78 8.84 -24.33
CA TRP A 413 -12.87 9.62 -25.57
C TRP A 413 -12.50 8.82 -26.83
N SER A 414 -11.56 7.88 -26.72
CA SER A 414 -11.19 6.98 -27.82
C SER A 414 -12.27 5.95 -28.16
N ASP A 415 -13.42 5.92 -27.47
CA ASP A 415 -14.60 5.15 -27.89
C ASP A 415 -15.53 5.96 -28.80
N GLY A 416 -15.21 7.24 -29.04
CA GLY A 416 -16.07 8.19 -29.74
C GLY A 416 -17.10 8.85 -28.82
N THR A 417 -16.97 8.74 -27.50
CA THR A 417 -17.92 9.38 -26.58
C THR A 417 -17.56 10.83 -26.24
N GLY A 418 -16.48 11.37 -26.80
CA GLY A 418 -16.18 12.81 -26.76
C GLY A 418 -16.95 13.61 -27.81
N ILE A 419 -16.66 14.90 -27.93
CA ILE A 419 -17.26 15.76 -28.98
C ILE A 419 -16.71 15.46 -30.39
N GLY A 420 -15.49 14.91 -30.46
CA GLY A 420 -14.86 14.52 -31.73
C GLY A 420 -14.62 15.70 -32.67
N VAL A 421 -14.84 15.46 -33.97
CA VAL A 421 -14.73 16.46 -35.05
C VAL A 421 -15.96 17.37 -35.20
N SER A 422 -16.98 17.19 -34.35
CA SER A 422 -18.22 17.97 -34.39
C SER A 422 -18.03 19.41 -33.91
N GLN A 423 -18.99 20.28 -34.22
CA GLN A 423 -18.97 21.66 -33.74
C GLN A 423 -19.04 21.69 -32.20
N ALA A 424 -18.37 22.66 -31.58
CA ALA A 424 -18.43 22.84 -30.13
C ALA A 424 -19.88 23.01 -29.64
N GLY A 425 -20.27 22.21 -28.64
CA GLY A 425 -21.63 22.15 -28.12
C GLY A 425 -22.60 21.25 -28.90
N GLU A 426 -22.18 20.58 -29.97
CA GLU A 426 -23.01 19.65 -30.74
C GLU A 426 -22.68 18.19 -30.43
N VAL A 427 -23.72 17.38 -30.17
CA VAL A 427 -23.59 15.94 -29.94
C VAL A 427 -24.72 15.13 -30.59
N ASN A 428 -24.44 13.88 -30.93
CA ASN A 428 -25.37 12.90 -31.47
C ASN A 428 -26.54 12.67 -30.51
N SER A 429 -27.76 12.91 -30.99
CA SER A 429 -28.99 12.72 -30.19
C SER A 429 -29.12 11.30 -29.63
N CYS A 430 -28.76 10.26 -30.39
CA CYS A 430 -28.84 8.87 -29.92
C CYS A 430 -27.91 8.59 -28.72
N LEU A 431 -26.72 9.19 -28.69
CA LEU A 431 -25.77 9.02 -27.58
C LEU A 431 -26.23 9.82 -26.35
N LEU A 432 -26.73 11.03 -26.57
CA LEU A 432 -27.32 11.85 -25.51
C LEU A 432 -28.51 11.14 -24.86
N LEU A 433 -29.44 10.61 -25.65
CA LEU A 433 -30.62 9.89 -25.17
C LEU A 433 -30.25 8.59 -24.44
N TYR A 434 -29.19 7.91 -24.89
CA TYR A 434 -28.66 6.75 -24.18
C TYR A 434 -28.19 7.12 -22.77
N PHE A 435 -27.37 8.17 -22.62
CA PHE A 435 -26.94 8.62 -21.30
C PHE A 435 -28.08 9.18 -20.45
N LYS A 436 -29.06 9.86 -21.07
CA LYS A 436 -30.30 10.28 -20.42
C LYS A 436 -31.04 9.11 -19.79
N SER A 437 -31.23 8.02 -20.54
CA SER A 437 -31.93 6.83 -20.02
C SER A 437 -31.22 6.22 -18.80
N LEU A 438 -29.88 6.19 -18.80
CA LEU A 438 -29.08 5.70 -17.68
C LEU A 438 -29.17 6.62 -16.45
N ALA A 439 -29.21 7.94 -16.67
CA ALA A 439 -29.42 8.91 -15.59
C ALA A 439 -30.81 8.72 -14.94
N GLU A 440 -31.85 8.52 -15.76
CA GLU A 440 -33.22 8.26 -15.30
C GLU A 440 -33.30 6.92 -14.52
N GLU A 441 -32.67 5.85 -15.00
CA GLU A 441 -32.58 4.56 -14.30
C GLU A 441 -31.89 4.67 -12.93
N LEU A 442 -30.89 5.55 -12.81
CA LEU A 442 -30.20 5.86 -11.55
C LEU A 442 -30.87 6.97 -10.72
N ALA A 443 -32.09 7.36 -11.09
CA ALA A 443 -32.87 8.41 -10.45
C ALA A 443 -32.09 9.73 -10.29
N CYS A 444 -31.44 10.15 -11.37
CA CYS A 444 -30.74 11.43 -11.49
C CYS A 444 -31.54 12.39 -12.39
N ASP A 445 -31.59 13.67 -12.00
CA ASP A 445 -32.33 14.73 -12.72
C ASP A 445 -31.45 15.56 -13.67
N GLY A 446 -30.16 15.20 -13.78
CA GLY A 446 -29.21 15.85 -14.66
C GLY A 446 -28.01 14.97 -15.00
N ILE A 447 -27.23 15.42 -16.00
CA ILE A 447 -26.01 14.77 -16.46
C ILE A 447 -24.88 15.78 -16.49
N TRP A 448 -23.73 15.35 -15.96
CA TRP A 448 -22.45 15.99 -16.19
C TRP A 448 -21.62 15.14 -17.14
N TRP A 449 -21.37 15.66 -18.34
CA TRP A 449 -20.59 15.02 -19.41
C TRP A 449 -19.57 16.04 -19.91
N ASP A 450 -18.29 15.80 -19.62
CA ASP A 450 -17.18 16.72 -19.92
C ASP A 450 -17.20 17.29 -21.35
N ALA A 451 -17.67 16.54 -22.34
CA ALA A 451 -17.80 16.97 -23.74
C ALA A 451 -18.74 18.17 -23.95
N VAL A 452 -19.74 18.35 -23.08
CA VAL A 452 -20.74 19.44 -23.16
C VAL A 452 -20.87 20.26 -21.87
N CYS A 453 -20.19 19.87 -20.79
CA CYS A 453 -20.17 20.57 -19.50
C CYS A 453 -18.89 21.37 -19.27
N ILE A 454 -17.87 21.22 -20.13
CA ILE A 454 -16.65 22.04 -20.08
C ILE A 454 -16.70 23.06 -21.22
N PRO A 455 -16.70 24.38 -20.94
CA PRO A 455 -16.77 25.38 -21.98
C PRO A 455 -15.49 25.43 -22.84
N PRO A 456 -15.59 25.80 -24.13
CA PRO A 456 -14.43 25.99 -24.99
C PRO A 456 -13.71 27.33 -24.74
N GLU A 457 -14.37 28.29 -24.10
CA GLU A 457 -13.79 29.60 -23.79
C GLU A 457 -12.58 29.45 -22.86
N ARG A 458 -11.41 30.01 -23.24
CA ARG A 458 -10.13 29.76 -22.57
C ARG A 458 -10.16 29.99 -21.05
N GLN A 459 -10.73 31.11 -20.59
CA GLN A 459 -10.75 31.43 -19.15
C GLN A 459 -11.73 30.54 -18.37
N ALA A 460 -12.94 30.36 -18.89
CA ALA A 460 -13.92 29.45 -18.30
C ALA A 460 -13.41 28.00 -18.28
N ARG A 461 -12.79 27.54 -19.37
CA ARG A 461 -12.19 26.21 -19.47
C ARG A 461 -11.12 25.97 -18.41
N ARG A 462 -10.21 26.94 -18.19
CA ARG A 462 -9.20 26.86 -17.12
C ARG A 462 -9.87 26.69 -15.75
N LYS A 463 -10.85 27.54 -15.43
CA LYS A 463 -11.58 27.46 -14.15
C LYS A 463 -12.30 26.12 -13.98
N ALA A 464 -12.95 25.63 -15.04
CA ALA A 464 -13.67 24.36 -15.02
C ALA A 464 -12.73 23.16 -14.83
N ILE A 465 -11.59 23.12 -15.53
CA ILE A 465 -10.61 22.02 -15.41
C ILE A 465 -9.92 22.02 -14.05
N SER A 466 -9.51 23.19 -13.53
CA SER A 466 -8.90 23.28 -12.19
C SER A 466 -9.82 22.76 -11.08
N LYS A 467 -11.14 22.73 -11.33
CA LYS A 467 -12.17 22.25 -10.40
C LYS A 467 -12.88 20.99 -10.89
N MET A 468 -12.29 20.25 -11.85
CA MET A 468 -12.96 19.10 -12.48
C MET A 468 -13.40 18.06 -11.44
N HIS A 469 -12.57 17.82 -10.43
CA HIS A 469 -12.84 16.89 -9.34
C HIS A 469 -14.08 17.25 -8.49
N GLU A 470 -14.45 18.53 -8.39
CA GLU A 470 -15.64 18.96 -7.64
C GLU A 470 -16.92 18.38 -8.25
N ASN A 471 -17.01 18.29 -9.58
CA ASN A 471 -18.20 17.77 -10.26
C ASN A 471 -18.44 16.28 -9.92
N TYR A 472 -17.39 15.47 -9.91
CA TYR A 472 -17.47 14.05 -9.54
C TYR A 472 -17.72 13.84 -8.04
N LEU A 473 -17.21 14.74 -7.19
CA LEU A 473 -17.48 14.73 -5.76
C LEU A 473 -18.94 15.10 -5.43
N LEU A 474 -19.53 16.02 -6.19
CA LEU A 474 -20.91 16.49 -6.00
C LEU A 474 -21.95 15.57 -6.66
N ALA A 475 -21.57 14.86 -7.72
CA ALA A 475 -22.45 13.92 -8.40
C ALA A 475 -23.06 12.88 -7.43
N LYS A 476 -24.33 12.54 -7.67
CA LYS A 476 -25.01 11.46 -6.93
C LYS A 476 -24.36 10.11 -7.24
N HIS A 477 -24.11 9.86 -8.53
CA HIS A 477 -23.42 8.69 -9.04
C HIS A 477 -22.43 9.10 -10.13
N THR A 478 -21.30 8.42 -10.18
CA THR A 478 -20.39 8.44 -11.33
C THR A 478 -20.58 7.17 -12.13
N LEU A 479 -20.95 7.31 -13.40
CA LEU A 479 -21.14 6.19 -14.33
C LEU A 479 -19.86 5.96 -15.13
N VAL A 480 -19.27 4.77 -15.02
CA VAL A 480 -18.16 4.31 -15.85
C VAL A 480 -18.71 3.69 -17.13
N HIS A 481 -18.42 4.32 -18.26
CA HIS A 481 -18.76 3.82 -19.59
C HIS A 481 -17.50 3.58 -20.43
N ASP A 482 -17.24 2.32 -20.74
CA ASP A 482 -16.12 1.85 -21.57
C ASP A 482 -16.62 0.72 -22.48
N ARG A 483 -16.37 0.82 -23.78
CA ARG A 483 -16.77 -0.20 -24.76
C ARG A 483 -16.13 -1.56 -24.49
N TYR A 484 -14.91 -1.58 -23.95
CA TYR A 484 -14.25 -2.81 -23.53
C TYR A 484 -15.02 -3.49 -22.39
N LEU A 485 -15.52 -2.72 -21.41
CA LEU A 485 -16.31 -3.31 -20.31
C LEU A 485 -17.69 -3.79 -20.79
N LEU A 486 -18.29 -3.10 -21.75
CA LEU A 486 -19.53 -3.50 -22.40
C LEU A 486 -19.40 -4.75 -23.31
N GLN A 487 -18.19 -5.28 -23.51
CA GLN A 487 -17.98 -6.58 -24.15
C GLN A 487 -17.75 -7.71 -23.13
N CYS A 488 -17.49 -7.35 -21.86
CA CYS A 488 -17.23 -8.29 -20.77
C CYS A 488 -18.55 -8.66 -20.09
N ASP A 489 -18.83 -9.96 -20.01
CA ASP A 489 -20.03 -10.46 -19.32
C ASP A 489 -19.91 -10.24 -17.81
N TRP A 490 -21.01 -9.81 -17.19
CA TRP A 490 -21.09 -9.83 -15.74
C TRP A 490 -21.04 -11.27 -15.20
N ALA A 491 -20.18 -11.50 -14.20
CA ALA A 491 -20.07 -12.77 -13.49
C ALA A 491 -19.62 -12.56 -12.03
N GLU A 492 -20.08 -13.41 -11.11
CA GLU A 492 -19.70 -13.40 -9.70
C GLU A 492 -18.44 -14.24 -9.43
N ASP A 493 -17.44 -14.17 -10.33
CA ASP A 493 -16.20 -14.94 -10.25
C ASP A 493 -14.95 -14.07 -10.01
N GLY A 494 -15.13 -12.74 -9.90
CA GLY A 494 -14.07 -11.74 -9.75
C GLY A 494 -13.48 -11.25 -11.08
N SER A 495 -13.81 -11.88 -12.22
CA SER A 495 -13.34 -11.45 -13.54
C SER A 495 -13.78 -10.02 -13.92
N PRO A 496 -14.93 -9.47 -13.48
CA PRO A 496 -15.27 -8.06 -13.76
C PRO A 496 -14.28 -7.05 -13.14
N ALA A 497 -13.69 -7.36 -11.98
CA ALA A 497 -12.65 -6.52 -11.37
C ALA A 497 -11.36 -6.55 -12.20
N LEU A 498 -10.99 -7.73 -12.73
CA LEU A 498 -9.88 -7.88 -13.66
C LEU A 498 -10.12 -7.14 -14.98
N ALA A 499 -11.33 -7.25 -15.54
CA ALA A 499 -11.74 -6.51 -16.73
C ALA A 499 -11.60 -4.99 -16.50
N LEU A 500 -12.03 -4.49 -15.34
CA LEU A 500 -11.91 -3.06 -15.00
C LEU A 500 -10.45 -2.60 -15.02
N ILE A 501 -9.52 -3.28 -14.36
CA ILE A 501 -8.11 -2.85 -14.33
C ILE A 501 -7.38 -3.03 -15.68
N LEU A 502 -7.90 -3.91 -16.55
CA LEU A 502 -7.40 -4.11 -17.92
C LEU A 502 -8.03 -3.16 -18.94
N SER A 503 -9.03 -2.35 -18.55
CA SER A 503 -9.80 -1.55 -19.50
C SER A 503 -9.05 -0.31 -19.98
N PRO A 504 -9.34 0.20 -21.20
CA PRO A 504 -8.88 1.51 -21.64
C PRO A 504 -9.19 2.62 -20.62
N TRP A 505 -10.37 2.59 -19.99
CA TRP A 505 -10.78 3.55 -18.97
C TRP A 505 -9.81 3.60 -17.79
N PHE A 506 -9.36 2.46 -17.27
CA PHE A 506 -8.48 2.44 -16.09
C PHE A 506 -7.05 2.92 -16.39
N THR A 507 -6.65 2.90 -17.67
CA THR A 507 -5.32 3.34 -18.14
C THR A 507 -5.21 4.84 -18.38
N ARG A 508 -6.30 5.61 -18.25
CA ARG A 508 -6.27 7.08 -18.43
C ARG A 508 -6.00 7.79 -17.11
N GLY A 509 -5.33 8.93 -17.17
CA GLY A 509 -4.98 9.73 -15.99
C GLY A 509 -6.21 10.36 -15.33
N TRP A 510 -7.06 11.04 -16.11
CA TRP A 510 -8.21 11.77 -15.59
C TRP A 510 -9.20 10.85 -14.87
N THR A 511 -9.45 9.65 -15.40
CA THR A 511 -10.36 8.66 -14.80
C THR A 511 -9.91 8.20 -13.40
N ALA A 512 -8.62 8.28 -13.08
CA ALA A 512 -8.11 8.04 -11.73
C ALA A 512 -8.60 9.08 -10.72
N LEU A 513 -8.58 10.36 -11.11
CA LEU A 513 -9.10 11.46 -10.30
C LEU A 513 -10.61 11.34 -10.13
N GLU A 514 -11.31 11.07 -11.24
CA GLU A 514 -12.76 10.85 -11.28
C GLU A 514 -13.14 9.75 -10.29
N LEU A 515 -12.52 8.58 -10.41
CA LEU A 515 -12.75 7.45 -9.50
C LEU A 515 -12.44 7.81 -8.03
N SER A 516 -11.41 8.61 -7.79
CA SER A 516 -10.93 8.89 -6.43
C SER A 516 -11.88 9.75 -5.61
N VAL A 517 -12.53 10.72 -6.24
CA VAL A 517 -13.40 11.67 -5.54
C VAL A 517 -14.87 11.26 -5.53
N SER A 518 -15.29 10.33 -6.39
CA SER A 518 -16.67 9.88 -6.49
C SER A 518 -17.18 9.19 -5.23
N LYS A 519 -18.37 9.59 -4.76
CA LYS A 519 -19.03 8.96 -3.60
C LYS A 519 -19.61 7.58 -3.93
N SER A 520 -20.28 7.46 -5.06
CA SER A 520 -20.87 6.22 -5.59
C SER A 520 -20.45 6.05 -7.05
N VAL A 521 -19.99 4.85 -7.40
CA VAL A 521 -19.48 4.53 -8.74
C VAL A 521 -20.26 3.34 -9.29
N LYS A 522 -20.81 3.53 -10.49
CA LYS A 522 -21.62 2.55 -11.22
C LYS A 522 -20.87 2.15 -12.49
N VAL A 523 -20.69 0.87 -12.73
CA VAL A 523 -19.94 0.35 -13.88
C VAL A 523 -20.87 -0.45 -14.77
N LEU A 524 -20.79 -0.21 -16.08
CA LEU A 524 -21.55 -0.93 -17.08
C LEU A 524 -20.79 -2.17 -17.54
N PHE A 525 -21.45 -3.33 -17.51
CA PHE A 525 -20.99 -4.58 -18.10
C PHE A 525 -22.00 -5.11 -19.11
N ARG A 526 -21.58 -6.05 -19.95
CA ARG A 526 -22.48 -6.76 -20.85
C ARG A 526 -23.42 -7.66 -20.05
N ASP A 527 -24.68 -7.65 -20.43
CA ASP A 527 -25.66 -8.62 -19.95
C ASP A 527 -26.51 -9.12 -21.11
N LEU A 528 -26.26 -10.37 -21.51
CA LEU A 528 -26.98 -11.04 -22.59
C LEU A 528 -28.41 -11.42 -22.20
N SER A 529 -28.74 -11.41 -20.90
CA SER A 529 -30.09 -11.70 -20.41
C SER A 529 -30.99 -10.47 -20.37
N SER A 530 -30.41 -9.27 -20.45
CA SER A 530 -31.12 -7.98 -20.41
C SER A 530 -31.58 -7.56 -21.80
N THR A 531 -32.80 -7.01 -21.90
CA THR A 531 -33.32 -6.40 -23.13
C THR A 531 -32.48 -5.20 -23.60
N SER A 532 -31.80 -4.53 -22.67
CA SER A 532 -30.93 -3.38 -22.95
C SER A 532 -29.50 -3.79 -23.31
N GLY A 533 -29.14 -5.07 -23.15
CA GLY A 533 -27.81 -5.61 -23.44
C GLY A 533 -26.71 -5.24 -22.43
N TYR A 534 -27.07 -4.56 -21.33
CA TYR A 534 -26.14 -4.17 -20.27
C TYR A 534 -26.73 -4.39 -18.87
N VAL A 535 -25.83 -4.43 -17.87
CA VAL A 535 -26.15 -4.39 -16.44
C VAL A 535 -25.33 -3.30 -15.74
N ILE A 536 -25.94 -2.61 -14.78
CA ILE A 536 -25.30 -1.59 -13.94
C ILE A 536 -24.88 -2.23 -12.61
N LYS A 537 -23.59 -2.14 -12.26
CA LYS A 537 -23.03 -2.71 -11.03
C LYS A 537 -22.36 -1.66 -10.17
N ASP A 538 -22.54 -1.74 -8.87
CA ASP A 538 -21.89 -0.86 -7.91
C ASP A 538 -20.44 -1.31 -7.68
N LEU A 539 -19.49 -0.39 -7.85
CA LEU A 539 -18.08 -0.72 -7.70
C LEU A 539 -17.76 -1.23 -6.30
N ASP A 540 -18.24 -0.53 -5.27
CA ASP A 540 -17.84 -0.79 -3.90
C ASP A 540 -18.57 -2.02 -3.34
N ASN A 541 -19.80 -2.32 -3.79
CA ASN A 541 -20.62 -3.43 -3.28
C ASN A 541 -20.57 -4.71 -4.13
N ASP A 542 -20.52 -4.59 -5.46
CA ASP A 542 -20.63 -5.75 -6.36
C ASP A 542 -19.27 -6.20 -6.93
N ILE A 543 -18.35 -5.25 -7.21
CA ILE A 543 -17.09 -5.53 -7.92
C ILE A 543 -15.93 -5.74 -6.95
N LEU A 544 -15.80 -4.89 -5.93
CA LEU A 544 -14.80 -5.04 -4.89
C LEU A 544 -15.15 -6.19 -3.93
N VAL A 545 -14.13 -6.75 -3.27
CA VAL A 545 -14.28 -7.84 -2.32
C VAL A 545 -14.96 -7.32 -1.04
N ASN A 546 -16.06 -7.95 -0.62
CA ASN A 546 -16.86 -7.54 0.54
C ASN A 546 -17.04 -8.64 1.59
N GLY A 547 -15.98 -8.94 2.34
CA GLY A 547 -16.05 -9.83 3.51
C GLY A 547 -16.27 -11.32 3.22
N ASN A 548 -16.20 -11.74 1.96
CA ASN A 548 -16.24 -13.14 1.54
C ASN A 548 -14.86 -13.59 1.04
N PHE A 549 -14.66 -14.91 0.94
CA PHE A 549 -13.53 -15.48 0.22
C PHE A 549 -13.49 -14.96 -1.21
N ALA A 550 -12.30 -14.65 -1.69
CA ALA A 550 -12.07 -14.26 -3.07
C ALA A 550 -10.84 -14.98 -3.61
N LYS A 551 -10.83 -15.21 -4.93
CA LYS A 551 -9.65 -15.75 -5.62
C LYS A 551 -8.48 -14.76 -5.47
N PRO A 552 -7.21 -15.23 -5.40
CA PRO A 552 -6.04 -14.36 -5.31
C PRO A 552 -6.03 -13.23 -6.34
N GLY A 553 -6.36 -13.52 -7.61
CA GLY A 553 -6.42 -12.51 -8.66
C GLY A 553 -7.47 -11.42 -8.42
N HIS A 554 -8.61 -11.76 -7.78
CA HIS A 554 -9.66 -10.80 -7.47
C HIS A 554 -9.23 -9.91 -6.31
N LEU A 555 -8.53 -10.46 -5.31
CA LEU A 555 -7.92 -9.68 -4.23
C LEU A 555 -6.89 -8.67 -4.78
N VAL A 556 -6.00 -9.11 -5.67
CA VAL A 556 -5.02 -8.24 -6.33
C VAL A 556 -5.73 -7.13 -7.12
N ALA A 557 -6.71 -7.48 -7.96
CA ALA A 557 -7.45 -6.51 -8.75
C ALA A 557 -8.22 -5.50 -7.87
N ALA A 558 -8.88 -5.99 -6.82
CA ALA A 558 -9.60 -5.17 -5.86
C ALA A 558 -8.65 -4.23 -5.10
N ALA A 559 -7.45 -4.68 -4.72
CA ALA A 559 -6.44 -3.83 -4.07
C ALA A 559 -5.97 -2.70 -5.00
N VAL A 560 -5.74 -3.02 -6.28
CA VAL A 560 -5.36 -2.03 -7.31
C VAL A 560 -6.43 -0.95 -7.50
N ILE A 561 -7.71 -1.34 -7.52
CA ILE A 561 -8.84 -0.41 -7.61
C ILE A 561 -9.00 0.39 -6.30
N SER A 562 -8.92 -0.29 -5.16
CA SER A 562 -9.18 0.31 -3.84
C SER A 562 -8.18 1.40 -3.48
N ARG A 563 -6.94 1.32 -3.98
CA ARG A 563 -5.94 2.40 -3.83
C ARG A 563 -6.36 3.73 -4.43
N LEU A 564 -7.26 3.71 -5.41
CA LEU A 564 -7.85 4.94 -5.96
C LEU A 564 -9.04 5.44 -5.15
N ARG A 565 -9.73 4.60 -4.39
CA ARG A 565 -11.03 4.92 -3.80
C ARG A 565 -10.92 5.73 -2.51
N ARG A 566 -11.66 6.84 -2.46
CA ARG A 566 -12.14 7.60 -1.27
C ARG A 566 -11.09 8.23 -0.34
N ASN A 567 -9.89 7.66 -0.24
CA ASN A 567 -8.81 8.18 0.60
C ASN A 567 -7.87 9.07 -0.22
N GLU A 568 -7.23 10.03 0.46
CA GLU A 568 -6.14 10.79 -0.14
C GLU A 568 -4.92 9.85 -0.29
N PRO A 569 -4.35 9.70 -1.50
CA PRO A 569 -3.26 8.78 -1.75
C PRO A 569 -1.97 9.23 -1.05
N SER A 570 -1.13 8.28 -0.63
CA SER A 570 0.25 8.56 -0.22
C SER A 570 1.09 9.03 -1.43
N ILE A 571 2.30 9.55 -1.19
CA ILE A 571 3.25 9.84 -2.29
C ILE A 571 3.54 8.56 -3.11
N THR A 572 3.72 7.42 -2.43
CA THR A 572 3.87 6.11 -3.08
C THR A 572 2.69 5.78 -3.98
N ASP A 573 1.46 5.93 -3.46
CA ASP A 573 0.25 5.68 -4.24
C ASP A 573 0.16 6.61 -5.44
N LEU A 574 0.44 7.92 -5.27
CA LEU A 574 0.46 8.89 -6.36
C LEU A 574 1.41 8.47 -7.49
N LEU A 575 2.63 8.07 -7.15
CA LEU A 575 3.62 7.61 -8.12
C LEU A 575 3.15 6.34 -8.84
N MET A 576 2.65 5.35 -8.08
CA MET A 576 2.14 4.10 -8.64
C MET A 576 0.94 4.34 -9.57
N ILE A 577 -0.02 5.14 -9.13
CA ILE A 577 -1.23 5.50 -9.88
C ILE A 577 -0.85 6.19 -11.20
N MET A 578 0.00 7.21 -11.13
CA MET A 578 0.31 8.01 -12.31
C MET A 578 1.24 7.28 -13.27
N ARG A 579 2.12 6.40 -12.78
CA ARG A 579 3.06 5.64 -13.63
C ARG A 579 2.35 4.77 -14.65
N THR A 580 1.24 4.15 -14.27
CA THR A 580 0.54 3.16 -15.12
C THR A 580 -0.53 3.76 -16.01
N ARG A 581 -0.60 5.11 -16.04
CA ARG A 581 -1.65 5.85 -16.73
C ARG A 581 -1.07 6.81 -17.74
N SER A 582 -1.81 7.04 -18.82
CA SER A 582 -1.47 8.04 -19.83
C SER A 582 -2.39 9.25 -19.78
N THR A 583 -1.88 10.32 -20.36
CA THR A 583 -2.64 11.52 -20.68
C THR A 583 -2.27 11.93 -22.10
N THR A 584 -3.20 12.57 -22.82
CA THR A 584 -2.90 13.13 -24.15
C THR A 584 -1.91 14.29 -24.02
N TRP A 585 -2.00 15.07 -22.94
CA TRP A 585 -1.12 16.18 -22.66
C TRP A 585 -0.23 15.86 -21.46
N THR A 586 1.09 16.00 -21.60
CA THR A 586 2.05 15.71 -20.52
C THR A 586 1.77 16.52 -19.25
N ARG A 587 1.32 17.76 -19.41
CA ARG A 587 0.95 18.67 -18.31
C ARG A 587 -0.17 18.10 -17.43
N ASP A 588 -1.10 17.35 -17.99
CA ASP A 588 -2.22 16.79 -17.22
C ASP A 588 -1.73 15.85 -16.12
N ARG A 589 -0.59 15.18 -16.31
CA ARG A 589 -0.09 14.22 -15.31
C ARG A 589 0.15 14.88 -13.95
N ILE A 590 0.85 16.02 -13.93
CA ILE A 590 1.11 16.75 -12.68
C ILE A 590 -0.16 17.42 -12.15
N ALA A 591 -1.05 17.88 -13.04
CA ALA A 591 -2.34 18.45 -12.64
C ALA A 591 -3.23 17.43 -11.91
N ILE A 592 -3.33 16.23 -12.48
CA ILE A 592 -4.05 15.10 -11.87
C ILE A 592 -3.40 14.73 -10.54
N ALA A 593 -2.07 14.66 -10.46
CA ALA A 593 -1.36 14.35 -9.21
C ALA A 593 -1.66 15.40 -8.12
N SER A 594 -1.64 16.70 -8.44
CA SER A 594 -1.98 17.78 -7.51
C SER A 594 -3.42 17.67 -7.00
N MET A 595 -4.37 17.37 -7.88
CA MET A 595 -5.78 17.21 -7.52
C MET A 595 -6.03 15.90 -6.74
N LEU A 596 -5.34 14.82 -7.06
CA LEU A 596 -5.34 13.57 -6.29
C LEU A 596 -4.84 13.81 -4.86
N ALA A 597 -3.76 14.58 -4.71
CA ALA A 597 -3.20 15.02 -3.43
C ALA A 597 -4.09 16.03 -2.66
N ARG A 598 -5.16 16.56 -3.27
CA ARG A 598 -6.05 17.60 -2.72
C ARG A 598 -5.36 18.93 -2.42
N VAL A 599 -4.43 19.35 -3.27
CA VAL A 599 -3.84 20.69 -3.22
C VAL A 599 -4.93 21.74 -3.46
N SER A 600 -5.24 22.55 -2.44
CA SER A 600 -6.35 23.51 -2.47
C SER A 600 -6.11 24.74 -3.36
N ASP A 601 -4.85 25.12 -3.53
CA ASP A 601 -4.39 26.31 -4.27
C ASP A 601 -3.63 25.94 -5.56
N TYR A 602 -3.90 24.75 -6.10
CA TYR A 602 -3.33 24.34 -7.38
C TYR A 602 -3.89 25.19 -8.51
N ASP A 603 -3.01 25.71 -9.36
CA ASP A 603 -3.38 26.35 -10.61
C ASP A 603 -2.92 25.48 -11.77
N TYR A 604 -3.78 25.29 -12.77
CA TYR A 604 -3.39 24.59 -13.97
C TYR A 604 -2.20 25.27 -14.66
N GLU A 605 -1.95 26.57 -14.44
CA GLU A 605 -0.77 27.30 -14.93
C GLU A 605 0.53 27.07 -14.15
N ASP A 606 0.49 26.40 -12.98
CA ASP A 606 1.67 26.09 -12.18
C ASP A 606 2.74 25.34 -13.02
N SER A 607 4.01 25.65 -12.75
CA SER A 607 5.12 24.87 -13.29
C SER A 607 5.18 23.48 -12.60
N PRO A 608 5.82 22.47 -13.21
CA PRO A 608 6.02 21.18 -12.56
C PRO A 608 6.70 21.28 -11.18
N ALA A 609 7.65 22.22 -11.03
CA ALA A 609 8.34 22.48 -9.77
C ALA A 609 7.38 23.06 -8.71
N ASP A 610 6.59 24.08 -9.07
CA ASP A 610 5.62 24.70 -8.15
C ASP A 610 4.58 23.69 -7.69
N ALA A 611 4.04 22.90 -8.63
CA ALA A 611 3.09 21.84 -8.33
C ALA A 611 3.70 20.77 -7.41
N THR A 612 4.95 20.35 -7.67
CA THR A 612 5.66 19.37 -6.83
C THR A 612 5.87 19.90 -5.41
N ILE A 613 6.27 21.16 -5.24
CA ILE A 613 6.40 21.79 -3.92
C ILE A 613 5.04 21.84 -3.21
N LYS A 614 3.98 22.27 -3.90
CA LYS A 614 2.62 22.34 -3.33
C LYS A 614 2.14 20.97 -2.85
N ILE A 615 2.40 19.91 -3.63
CA ILE A 615 2.10 18.53 -3.22
C ILE A 615 2.93 18.17 -1.98
N MET A 616 4.26 18.33 -2.03
CA MET A 616 5.16 17.92 -0.95
C MET A 616 4.86 18.60 0.38
N ARG A 617 4.36 19.84 0.38
CA ARG A 617 3.92 20.55 1.59
C ARG A 617 2.76 19.87 2.32
N LEU A 618 2.00 19.01 1.65
CA LEU A 618 0.90 18.25 2.26
C LEU A 618 1.36 16.98 2.98
N TYR A 619 2.53 16.45 2.62
CA TYR A 619 3.04 15.17 3.13
C TYR A 619 4.16 15.39 4.14
N MET A 620 4.08 14.74 5.30
CA MET A 620 5.13 14.81 6.33
C MET A 620 6.26 13.81 6.10
N GLU A 621 6.06 12.83 5.23
CA GLU A 621 7.01 11.74 5.01
C GLU A 621 7.04 11.36 3.53
N VAL A 622 8.22 10.95 3.08
CA VAL A 622 8.43 10.35 1.76
C VAL A 622 9.22 9.04 1.94
N PRO A 623 9.04 8.04 1.06
CA PRO A 623 9.88 6.86 1.07
C PRO A 623 11.35 7.25 0.92
N LEU A 624 12.27 6.62 1.64
CA LEU A 624 13.70 6.93 1.54
C LEU A 624 14.22 6.82 0.09
N ASN A 625 13.75 5.82 -0.65
CA ASN A 625 14.10 5.62 -2.05
C ASN A 625 13.67 6.79 -2.96
N PHE A 626 12.75 7.65 -2.52
CA PHE A 626 12.36 8.84 -3.27
C PHE A 626 13.51 9.86 -3.37
N LEU A 627 14.43 9.88 -2.40
CA LEU A 627 15.63 10.74 -2.44
C LEU A 627 16.74 10.15 -3.32
N LEU A 628 16.67 8.84 -3.61
CA LEU A 628 17.65 8.09 -4.37
C LEU A 628 17.33 8.13 -5.86
N HIS A 629 17.44 9.31 -6.46
CA HIS A 629 17.11 9.57 -7.86
C HIS A 629 18.24 10.26 -8.64
N GLY A 630 18.21 10.12 -9.97
CA GLY A 630 19.19 10.73 -10.88
C GLY A 630 18.69 11.98 -11.63
N TYR A 631 17.48 12.46 -11.34
CA TYR A 631 16.84 13.60 -12.00
C TYR A 631 17.28 14.97 -11.47
N GLU A 632 16.97 16.02 -12.23
CA GLU A 632 17.11 17.40 -11.77
C GLU A 632 16.20 17.66 -10.57
N THR A 633 16.67 18.50 -9.66
CA THR A 633 15.98 18.85 -8.43
C THR A 633 15.29 20.20 -8.57
N VAL A 634 14.27 20.45 -7.74
CA VAL A 634 13.56 21.75 -7.67
C VAL A 634 14.53 22.93 -7.52
N SER A 635 15.63 22.72 -6.79
CA SER A 635 16.72 23.67 -6.66
C SER A 635 18.06 22.97 -6.86
N SER A 636 18.92 23.53 -7.71
CA SER A 636 20.27 23.01 -7.98
C SER A 636 21.34 23.51 -7.01
N SER A 637 21.03 24.55 -6.23
CA SER A 637 21.99 25.25 -5.36
C SER A 637 21.73 25.08 -3.86
N GLY A 638 20.85 24.14 -3.47
CA GLY A 638 20.45 23.93 -2.07
C GLY A 638 19.15 24.65 -1.71
N GLY A 639 18.84 24.73 -0.41
CA GLY A 639 17.60 25.29 0.13
C GLY A 639 16.48 24.27 0.36
N PRO A 640 15.29 24.76 0.80
CA PRO A 640 14.05 24.00 0.88
C PRO A 640 13.79 23.12 -0.36
N PHE A 641 13.43 21.87 -0.17
CA PHE A 641 13.10 20.90 -1.24
C PHE A 641 14.20 20.65 -2.28
N SER A 642 15.46 21.04 -2.02
CA SER A 642 16.59 20.81 -2.95
C SER A 642 16.94 19.34 -3.20
N TRP A 643 16.43 18.44 -2.38
CA TRP A 643 16.51 16.98 -2.54
C TRP A 643 15.36 16.40 -3.38
N CYS A 644 14.32 17.18 -3.67
CA CYS A 644 13.13 16.73 -4.35
C CYS A 644 13.30 16.84 -5.87
N PRO A 645 12.90 15.84 -6.67
CA PRO A 645 12.85 15.94 -8.12
C PRO A 645 12.05 17.16 -8.60
N LEU A 646 12.46 17.79 -9.69
CA LEU A 646 11.78 18.94 -10.28
C LEU A 646 10.33 18.62 -10.67
N ASN A 647 10.10 17.41 -11.17
CA ASN A 647 8.80 16.84 -11.44
C ASN A 647 8.60 15.63 -10.53
N LEU A 648 7.59 15.70 -9.66
CA LEU A 648 7.22 14.62 -8.74
C LEU A 648 7.25 13.23 -9.39
N LEU A 649 6.72 13.14 -10.62
CA LEU A 649 6.53 11.87 -11.33
C LEU A 649 7.82 11.26 -11.89
N ASP A 650 8.93 12.00 -11.83
CA ASP A 650 10.26 11.48 -12.14
C ASP A 650 10.87 10.73 -10.93
N GLY A 651 10.25 10.82 -9.74
CA GLY A 651 10.68 10.09 -8.56
C GLY A 651 10.86 8.59 -8.82
N THR A 652 11.87 7.99 -8.18
CA THR A 652 12.18 6.56 -8.33
C THR A 652 10.94 5.73 -8.06
N PRO A 653 10.61 4.73 -8.89
CA PRO A 653 9.35 4.04 -8.75
C PRO A 653 9.22 3.37 -7.39
N ALA A 654 8.14 3.70 -6.69
CA ALA A 654 7.71 2.92 -5.55
C ALA A 654 7.14 1.60 -6.07
N THR A 655 7.86 0.49 -5.90
CA THR A 655 7.23 -0.81 -5.70
C THR A 655 6.83 -0.89 -4.23
N LEU A 656 5.79 -1.64 -3.85
CA LEU A 656 5.42 -1.79 -2.43
C LEU A 656 6.48 -2.59 -1.63
N SER A 657 7.43 -3.26 -2.30
CA SER A 657 8.70 -3.69 -1.66
C SER A 657 9.56 -2.52 -1.16
N ASN A 658 9.25 -1.28 -1.59
CA ASN A 658 9.87 -0.03 -1.15
C ASN A 658 9.02 0.70 -0.10
N THR A 659 7.82 0.21 0.24
CA THR A 659 7.13 0.72 1.43
C THR A 659 7.74 0.09 2.68
N PRO A 660 8.09 0.89 3.71
CA PRO A 660 8.56 0.34 4.97
C PRO A 660 7.51 -0.60 5.56
N SER A 661 7.94 -1.76 6.06
CA SER A 661 7.09 -2.56 6.94
C SER A 661 6.74 -1.76 8.20
N ARG A 662 5.65 -2.08 8.93
CA ARG A 662 5.38 -1.42 10.24
C ARG A 662 6.53 -1.62 11.23
N SER A 663 7.38 -2.62 11.03
CA SER A 663 8.59 -2.85 11.82
C SER A 663 9.75 -1.91 11.46
N ASP A 664 9.75 -1.29 10.28
CA ASP A 664 10.82 -0.41 9.83
C ASP A 664 10.51 1.04 10.14
N LEU A 665 10.78 1.43 11.39
CA LEU A 665 10.97 2.83 11.79
C LEU A 665 12.03 3.58 10.94
N ASN A 666 12.74 2.87 10.04
CA ASN A 666 13.89 3.36 9.25
C ASN A 666 13.65 3.53 7.74
N GLY A 667 12.46 3.24 7.19
CA GLY A 667 12.24 3.29 5.73
C GLY A 667 11.70 4.62 5.17
N ASN A 668 11.14 5.48 6.02
CA ASN A 668 10.59 6.78 5.62
C ASN A 668 11.52 7.93 6.05
N ILE A 669 11.54 8.96 5.23
CA ILE A 669 12.23 10.23 5.48
C ILE A 669 11.18 11.28 5.78
N LEU A 670 11.35 11.96 6.91
CA LEU A 670 10.46 13.04 7.32
C LEU A 670 10.75 14.30 6.50
N VAL A 671 9.73 15.09 6.22
CA VAL A 671 9.86 16.39 5.57
C VAL A 671 9.44 17.46 6.58
N ASP A 672 10.38 18.33 6.95
CA ASP A 672 10.09 19.42 7.89
C ASP A 672 9.29 20.55 7.22
N ARG A 673 8.82 21.52 8.02
CA ARG A 673 8.02 22.66 7.53
C ARG A 673 8.77 23.57 6.56
N LEU A 674 10.11 23.54 6.60
CA LEU A 674 10.97 24.28 5.69
C LEU A 674 11.27 23.47 4.42
N GLY A 675 10.72 22.27 4.27
CA GLY A 675 10.94 21.40 3.12
C GLY A 675 12.27 20.66 3.13
N ALA A 676 12.94 20.54 4.28
CA ALA A 676 14.14 19.71 4.40
C ALA A 676 13.77 18.27 4.77
N ALA A 677 14.50 17.32 4.20
CA ALA A 677 14.35 15.90 4.46
C ALA A 677 15.17 15.49 5.69
N ILE A 678 14.59 14.75 6.63
CA ILE A 678 15.21 14.32 7.89
C ILE A 678 15.07 12.81 8.02
N GLY A 679 16.19 12.12 8.25
CA GLY A 679 16.18 10.68 8.51
C GLY A 679 17.49 10.17 9.07
N VAL A 680 17.51 8.91 9.46
CA VAL A 680 18.70 8.22 9.96
C VAL A 680 19.34 7.42 8.83
N TRP A 681 20.65 7.54 8.68
CA TRP A 681 21.39 6.93 7.59
C TRP A 681 22.62 6.18 8.09
N ARG A 682 23.03 5.15 7.35
CA ARG A 682 24.41 4.62 7.44
C ARG A 682 25.32 5.54 6.65
N ILE A 683 26.41 5.99 7.28
CA ILE A 683 27.29 6.99 6.69
C ILE A 683 28.69 6.40 6.42
N ARG A 684 29.24 6.73 5.24
CA ARG A 684 30.65 6.48 4.86
C ARG A 684 31.33 7.81 4.48
N LEU A 685 32.53 8.03 5.01
CA LEU A 685 33.41 9.11 4.58
C LEU A 685 34.06 8.76 3.23
N LEU A 686 34.21 9.74 2.35
CA LEU A 686 34.92 9.53 1.09
C LEU A 686 36.44 9.50 1.33
N LYS A 687 37.14 8.76 0.49
CA LYS A 687 38.60 8.71 0.33
C LYS A 687 38.97 9.36 -1.01
N GLU A 688 40.22 9.75 -1.18
CA GLU A 688 40.65 10.40 -2.43
C GLU A 688 40.48 9.48 -3.65
N GLU A 689 40.63 8.17 -3.47
CA GLU A 689 40.37 7.15 -4.50
C GLU A 689 38.92 7.14 -4.99
N ASP A 690 37.96 7.55 -4.16
CA ASP A 690 36.53 7.54 -4.48
C ASP A 690 36.18 8.47 -5.65
N LYS A 691 37.01 9.49 -5.92
CA LYS A 691 36.83 10.38 -7.08
C LYS A 691 36.77 9.62 -8.40
N ARG A 692 37.53 8.52 -8.51
CA ARG A 692 37.65 7.72 -9.74
C ARG A 692 36.75 6.49 -9.75
N THR A 693 36.33 6.02 -8.57
CA THR A 693 35.57 4.76 -8.44
C THR A 693 34.07 4.99 -8.37
N LEU A 694 33.61 6.12 -7.80
CA LEU A 694 32.20 6.46 -7.71
C LEU A 694 31.65 6.86 -9.08
N ARG A 695 30.55 6.22 -9.48
CA ARG A 695 29.89 6.51 -10.76
C ARG A 695 28.62 7.31 -10.51
N PRO A 696 28.47 8.53 -11.06
CA PRO A 696 27.24 9.30 -10.91
C PRO A 696 26.00 8.53 -11.38
N HIS A 697 24.97 8.46 -10.53
CA HIS A 697 23.63 8.03 -10.92
C HIS A 697 22.87 9.26 -11.41
N ALA A 698 22.87 9.48 -12.72
CA ALA A 698 22.29 10.66 -13.36
C ALA A 698 21.45 10.27 -14.57
N MET A 699 20.25 10.86 -14.69
CA MET A 699 19.35 10.73 -15.84
C MET A 699 19.55 11.88 -16.84
N HIS A 700 20.34 12.89 -16.48
CA HIS A 700 20.66 14.04 -17.33
C HIS A 700 22.10 14.53 -17.10
N LEU A 701 22.72 15.11 -18.13
CA LEU A 701 24.12 15.57 -18.10
C LEU A 701 24.37 16.67 -17.07
N SER A 702 23.38 17.52 -16.78
CA SER A 702 23.50 18.57 -15.74
C SER A 702 23.73 17.98 -14.34
N VAL A 703 23.02 16.89 -14.02
CA VAL A 703 23.17 16.16 -12.75
C VAL A 703 24.53 15.48 -12.69
N GLN A 704 24.95 14.84 -13.79
CA GLN A 704 26.28 14.24 -13.89
C GLN A 704 27.39 15.27 -13.68
N TYR A 705 27.27 16.45 -14.31
CA TYR A 705 28.22 17.55 -14.16
C TYR A 705 28.29 18.05 -12.71
N ARG A 706 27.13 18.28 -12.06
CA ARG A 706 27.06 18.71 -10.65
C ARG A 706 27.75 17.72 -9.70
N VAL A 707 27.45 16.43 -9.85
CA VAL A 707 28.07 15.37 -9.03
C VAL A 707 29.58 15.31 -9.28
N SER A 708 30.00 15.24 -10.56
CA SER A 708 31.41 15.11 -10.92
C SER A 708 32.23 16.32 -10.47
N LYS A 709 31.72 17.54 -10.69
CA LYS A 709 32.35 18.78 -10.22
C LYS A 709 32.55 18.77 -8.70
N THR A 710 31.54 18.35 -7.95
CA THR A 710 31.61 18.29 -6.48
C THR A 710 32.65 17.27 -5.99
N LEU A 711 32.71 16.11 -6.64
CA LEU A 711 33.74 15.09 -6.32
C LEU A 711 35.15 15.58 -6.66
N GLU A 712 35.35 16.31 -7.75
CA GLU A 712 36.67 16.84 -8.10
C GLU A 712 37.12 17.94 -7.11
N GLU A 713 36.25 18.91 -6.84
CA GLU A 713 36.58 20.13 -6.09
C GLU A 713 36.48 19.97 -4.56
N LYS A 714 35.56 19.13 -4.04
CA LYS A 714 35.15 19.13 -2.62
C LYS A 714 34.81 17.74 -2.06
N TRP A 715 35.46 16.67 -2.53
CA TRP A 715 35.21 15.30 -2.04
C TRP A 715 35.32 15.12 -0.52
N ASP A 716 36.25 15.83 0.13
CA ASP A 716 36.52 15.77 1.58
C ASP A 716 35.44 16.48 2.42
N HIS A 717 34.57 17.26 1.77
CA HIS A 717 33.36 17.82 2.34
C HIS A 717 32.13 16.90 2.16
N CYS A 718 32.27 15.77 1.48
CA CYS A 718 31.16 14.89 1.14
C CYS A 718 31.02 13.66 2.05
N LEU A 719 29.79 13.14 2.09
CA LEU A 719 29.39 11.92 2.78
C LEU A 719 28.56 11.05 1.83
N LEU A 720 28.73 9.73 1.91
CA LEU A 720 27.81 8.77 1.30
C LEU A 720 26.82 8.27 2.34
N LEU A 721 25.54 8.30 1.99
CA LEU A 721 24.45 7.81 2.82
C LEU A 721 23.84 6.54 2.20
N TYR A 722 23.72 5.49 2.99
CA TYR A 722 23.15 4.20 2.61
C TYR A 722 21.92 3.85 3.46
N ARG A 723 21.06 3.01 2.88
CA ARG A 723 19.94 2.35 3.55
C ARG A 723 20.44 1.17 4.40
N ASP A 724 19.72 0.84 5.47
CA ASP A 724 20.11 -0.17 6.46
C ASP A 724 19.96 -1.64 6.01
N ASP A 725 19.08 -1.91 5.04
CA ASP A 725 18.57 -3.24 4.67
C ASP A 725 19.05 -3.74 3.29
N MET A 726 19.76 -2.92 2.52
CA MET A 726 20.14 -3.29 1.15
C MET A 726 21.53 -3.91 1.11
N GLN A 727 21.67 -5.01 0.34
CA GLN A 727 22.96 -5.39 -0.23
C GLN A 727 23.47 -4.21 -1.07
N THR A 728 24.54 -3.58 -0.60
CA THR A 728 25.00 -2.22 -0.96
C THR A 728 25.38 -2.02 -2.44
N HIS A 729 25.45 -3.09 -3.24
CA HIS A 729 25.87 -3.04 -4.65
C HIS A 729 24.75 -2.78 -5.66
N GLN A 730 23.48 -3.02 -5.33
CA GLN A 730 22.38 -2.97 -6.30
C GLN A 730 21.66 -1.61 -6.37
N HIS A 731 21.92 -0.71 -5.42
CA HIS A 731 21.21 0.55 -5.27
C HIS A 731 22.18 1.74 -5.17
N PRO A 732 21.78 2.92 -5.67
CA PRO A 732 22.63 4.10 -5.55
C PRO A 732 22.64 4.62 -4.11
N ALA A 733 23.79 5.13 -3.68
CA ALA A 733 23.96 5.86 -2.43
C ALA A 733 23.72 7.36 -2.65
N LEU A 734 23.26 8.06 -1.61
CA LEU A 734 23.09 9.52 -1.66
C LEU A 734 24.41 10.21 -1.36
N LEU A 735 24.83 11.13 -2.24
CA LEU A 735 25.99 12.00 -2.04
C LEU A 735 25.53 13.32 -1.41
N LEU A 736 25.97 13.57 -0.18
CA LEU A 736 25.66 14.76 0.61
C LEU A 736 26.92 15.61 0.77
N SER A 737 26.81 16.93 0.67
CA SER A 737 27.88 17.83 1.13
C SER A 737 27.56 18.37 2.52
N ALA A 738 28.44 18.16 3.49
CA ALA A 738 28.23 18.56 4.88
C ALA A 738 28.29 20.09 5.02
N ALA A 739 27.30 20.68 5.69
CA ALA A 739 27.20 22.12 5.93
C ALA A 739 27.25 22.50 7.42
N GLY A 740 27.05 21.54 8.33
CA GLY A 740 27.20 21.75 9.76
C GLY A 740 26.37 20.77 10.59
N ILE A 741 26.10 21.16 11.84
CA ILE A 741 25.23 20.41 12.77
C ILE A 741 23.92 21.18 12.94
N CYS A 742 22.82 20.48 13.09
CA CYS A 742 21.53 21.05 13.46
C CYS A 742 20.78 20.17 14.46
N TRP A 743 19.78 20.76 15.11
CA TRP A 743 18.83 20.08 15.99
C TRP A 743 17.43 20.39 15.46
N PRO A 744 16.77 19.44 14.78
CA PRO A 744 15.38 19.62 14.38
C PRO A 744 14.50 19.92 15.63
N GLU A 745 13.61 20.91 15.57
CA GLU A 745 12.81 21.35 16.73
C GLU A 745 11.89 20.27 17.34
N GLU A 746 11.61 20.32 18.65
CA GLU A 746 10.77 19.35 19.37
C GLU A 746 9.25 19.44 19.06
N ARG A 747 8.77 20.49 18.41
CA ARG A 747 7.33 20.69 18.11
C ARG A 747 6.77 19.79 16.99
N TYR A 748 7.56 18.85 16.48
CA TYR A 748 7.20 17.98 15.35
C TYR A 748 6.49 16.67 15.77
N GLY A 749 6.15 16.49 17.05
CA GLY A 749 5.27 15.39 17.51
C GLY A 749 5.90 14.00 17.45
N LEU A 750 7.23 13.91 17.50
CA LEU A 750 7.97 12.65 17.52
C LEU A 750 8.59 12.45 18.91
N PRO A 751 8.53 11.23 19.49
CA PRO A 751 9.41 10.87 20.60
C PRO A 751 10.87 10.97 20.09
N PRO A 752 11.79 11.46 20.91
CA PRO A 752 12.31 12.79 20.68
C PRO A 752 13.50 12.80 19.72
N VAL A 753 13.44 13.67 18.71
CA VAL A 753 14.57 14.06 17.83
C VAL A 753 15.58 14.89 18.65
N THR A 754 16.20 14.25 19.64
CA THR A 754 17.04 14.88 20.69
C THR A 754 18.54 14.76 20.44
N GLU A 755 18.93 14.02 19.41
CA GLU A 755 20.32 13.88 18.98
C GLU A 755 20.72 14.97 17.97
N PRO A 756 22.00 15.34 17.89
CA PRO A 756 22.51 16.21 16.83
C PRO A 756 22.42 15.55 15.44
N TYR A 757 21.94 16.30 14.45
CA TYR A 757 21.86 15.86 13.05
C TYR A 757 22.93 16.55 12.22
N ILE A 758 23.49 15.82 11.24
CA ILE A 758 24.32 16.41 10.20
C ILE A 758 23.40 17.19 9.26
N ASN A 759 23.66 18.47 9.08
CA ASN A 759 22.96 19.32 8.13
C ASN A 759 23.78 19.39 6.84
N GLY A 760 23.15 19.19 5.69
CA GLY A 760 23.87 19.15 4.42
C GLY A 760 23.08 19.51 3.17
N HIS A 761 23.83 19.76 2.11
CA HIS A 761 23.33 20.04 0.76
C HIS A 761 23.20 18.75 -0.03
N TYR A 762 22.06 18.58 -0.69
CA TYR A 762 21.86 17.49 -1.65
C TYR A 762 22.70 17.72 -2.90
N ILE A 763 23.53 16.75 -3.29
CA ILE A 763 24.35 16.83 -4.50
C ILE A 763 23.80 15.92 -5.61
N GLY A 764 23.40 14.71 -5.26
CA GLY A 764 22.90 13.70 -6.18
C GLY A 764 23.13 12.30 -5.64
N CYS A 765 23.08 11.30 -6.52
CA CYS A 765 23.31 9.91 -6.16
C CYS A 765 24.48 9.30 -6.93
N VAL A 766 25.12 8.27 -6.37
CA VAL A 766 26.26 7.57 -6.97
C VAL A 766 26.16 6.07 -6.77
N PHE A 767 26.70 5.29 -7.71
CA PHE A 767 26.97 3.87 -7.51
C PHE A 767 28.37 3.68 -6.94
N ASP A 768 28.45 2.89 -5.88
CA ASP A 768 29.71 2.53 -5.22
C ASP A 768 30.07 1.07 -5.54
N SER A 769 31.22 0.89 -6.18
CA SER A 769 31.76 -0.43 -6.51
C SER A 769 32.68 -0.99 -5.41
N ASN A 770 33.16 -0.13 -4.51
CA ASN A 770 34.01 -0.44 -3.37
C ASN A 770 33.15 -0.49 -2.10
N THR A 771 32.22 -1.44 -2.04
CA THR A 771 31.47 -1.75 -0.82
C THR A 771 32.37 -2.51 0.18
N SER A 772 33.49 -1.91 0.58
CA SER A 772 34.21 -2.39 1.75
C SER A 772 33.20 -2.45 2.90
N THR A 773 33.14 -3.57 3.61
CA THR A 773 32.32 -3.82 4.82
C THR A 773 32.57 -2.85 5.97
N GLU A 774 33.43 -1.85 5.77
CA GLU A 774 33.71 -0.75 6.67
C GLU A 774 32.55 0.29 6.66
N SER A 775 31.35 -0.13 7.04
CA SER A 775 30.23 0.78 7.32
C SER A 775 30.43 1.39 8.70
N TYR A 776 30.68 2.70 8.77
CA TYR A 776 31.20 3.27 10.01
C TYR A 776 30.15 3.66 11.04
N ARG A 777 29.07 4.41 10.75
CA ARG A 777 28.18 4.92 11.83
C ARG A 777 26.75 5.20 11.36
N ARG A 778 25.75 4.93 12.22
CA ARG A 778 24.36 5.41 12.07
C ARG A 778 24.24 6.80 12.68
N LEU A 779 23.81 7.78 11.90
CA LEU A 779 23.61 9.16 12.37
C LEU A 779 22.39 9.79 11.70
N GLY A 780 21.78 10.75 12.40
CA GLY A 780 20.72 11.58 11.84
C GLY A 780 21.26 12.58 10.83
N VAL A 781 20.57 12.73 9.69
CA VAL A 781 20.89 13.69 8.63
C VAL A 781 19.68 14.53 8.28
N ARG A 782 19.88 15.85 8.14
CA ARG A 782 18.93 16.82 7.59
C ARG A 782 19.45 17.36 6.26
N ILE A 783 18.66 17.22 5.20
CA ILE A 783 19.01 17.53 3.82
C ILE A 783 18.15 18.69 3.31
N GLY A 784 18.78 19.76 2.83
CA GLY A 784 18.09 20.98 2.39
C GLY A 784 18.38 22.18 3.28
N CYS A 785 19.67 22.43 3.57
CA CYS A 785 20.09 23.67 4.24
C CYS A 785 20.02 24.88 3.31
N ASP A 786 20.03 26.08 3.89
CA ASP A 786 20.01 27.35 3.15
C ASP A 786 21.10 27.39 2.09
N VAL A 787 20.75 27.88 0.90
CA VAL A 787 21.62 27.97 -0.29
C VAL A 787 22.99 28.58 0.04
N ASN A 788 23.03 29.59 0.91
CA ASN A 788 24.24 30.34 1.24
C ASN A 788 25.09 29.70 2.35
N LYS A 789 24.66 28.57 2.92
CA LYS A 789 25.39 27.93 4.02
C LYS A 789 26.65 27.25 3.49
N PRO A 790 27.85 27.62 3.99
CA PRO A 790 29.09 27.06 3.48
C PRO A 790 29.23 25.57 3.83
N THR A 791 29.94 24.85 2.98
CA THR A 791 30.30 23.45 3.20
C THR A 791 31.48 23.35 4.14
N VAL A 792 31.53 22.29 4.95
CA VAL A 792 32.58 22.02 5.96
C VAL A 792 33.15 20.61 5.77
N PRO A 793 34.40 20.34 6.18
CA PRO A 793 34.97 19.00 6.05
C PRO A 793 34.10 17.95 6.75
N ALA A 794 33.78 16.89 6.03
CA ALA A 794 32.80 15.90 6.46
C ALA A 794 33.24 15.14 7.71
N LYS A 795 34.55 14.84 7.80
CA LYS A 795 35.16 14.16 8.95
C LYS A 795 34.96 14.94 10.25
N ASP A 796 35.20 16.24 10.22
CA ASP A 796 35.09 17.11 11.40
C ASP A 796 33.67 17.14 11.95
N ILE A 797 32.66 17.18 11.08
CA ILE A 797 31.26 17.16 11.48
C ILE A 797 30.84 15.81 12.04
N VAL A 798 31.21 14.71 11.38
CA VAL A 798 30.89 13.35 11.87
C VAL A 798 31.48 13.13 13.28
N ASP A 799 32.74 13.54 13.49
CA ASP A 799 33.39 13.40 14.79
C ASP A 799 32.77 14.30 15.86
N ARG A 800 32.35 15.52 15.51
CA ARG A 800 31.65 16.43 16.44
C ARG A 800 30.27 15.91 16.82
N VAL A 801 29.46 15.45 15.86
CA VAL A 801 28.14 14.84 16.10
C VAL A 801 28.30 13.63 17.03
N TYR A 802 29.30 12.77 16.79
CA TYR A 802 29.56 11.61 17.63
C TYR A 802 29.94 11.98 19.08
N LYS A 803 30.81 13.00 19.26
CA LYS A 803 31.15 13.51 20.59
C LYS A 803 29.92 14.05 21.32
N LEU A 804 29.06 14.77 20.61
CA LEU A 804 27.82 15.34 21.15
C LEU A 804 26.81 14.25 21.55
N SER A 805 26.57 13.24 20.70
CA SER A 805 25.65 12.12 21.01
C SER A 805 26.12 11.26 22.19
N ASN A 806 27.42 11.28 22.51
CA ASN A 806 28.01 10.57 23.65
C ASN A 806 28.21 11.44 24.92
N SER A 807 27.81 12.72 24.90
CA SER A 807 27.94 13.60 26.06
C SER A 807 26.98 13.22 27.19
N SER A 808 27.53 12.94 28.38
CA SER A 808 26.75 12.60 29.58
C SER A 808 25.86 13.75 30.06
N ILE A 809 26.23 15.00 29.78
CA ILE A 809 25.47 16.20 30.15
C ILE A 809 24.20 16.29 29.30
N ILE A 810 24.32 16.03 28.00
CA ILE A 810 23.21 16.00 27.06
C ILE A 810 22.26 14.85 27.45
N ARG A 811 22.78 13.64 27.69
CA ARG A 811 21.96 12.52 28.17
C ARG A 811 21.23 12.81 29.50
N LYS A 812 21.89 13.45 30.47
CA LYS A 812 21.31 13.80 31.79
C LYS A 812 20.30 14.96 31.72
N ALA A 813 20.52 15.95 30.84
CA ALA A 813 19.56 17.02 30.55
C ALA A 813 18.21 16.45 30.07
N TYR A 814 18.26 15.35 29.33
CA TYR A 814 17.09 14.71 28.75
C TYR A 814 16.42 13.66 29.65
N SER A 815 17.17 12.87 30.43
CA SER A 815 16.58 11.93 31.39
C SER A 815 15.71 12.62 32.46
N GLY A 816 16.05 13.86 32.82
CA GLY A 816 15.22 14.70 33.69
C GLY A 816 13.89 15.13 33.06
N HIS A 817 13.81 15.25 31.73
CA HIS A 817 12.60 15.67 31.01
C HIS A 817 11.60 14.53 30.81
N CYS A 818 12.07 13.30 30.51
CA CYS A 818 11.21 12.13 30.35
C CYS A 818 10.54 11.69 31.67
N SER A 819 11.15 12.00 32.81
CA SER A 819 10.63 11.65 34.14
C SER A 819 9.46 12.54 34.56
N PHE A 820 9.34 13.77 34.01
CA PHE A 820 8.29 14.73 34.37
C PHE A 820 7.02 14.60 33.51
N ASP A 821 7.11 14.11 32.26
CA ASP A 821 5.96 13.91 31.37
C ASP A 821 5.07 12.71 31.77
N ALA A 822 5.57 11.80 32.60
CA ALA A 822 4.82 10.63 33.04
C ALA A 822 3.69 10.95 34.05
N ASP A 823 3.78 12.08 34.77
CA ASP A 823 2.91 12.38 35.92
C ASP A 823 1.79 13.41 35.66
N SER A 824 1.80 14.15 34.54
CA SER A 824 0.78 15.19 34.30
C SER A 824 -0.37 14.73 33.39
N ARG A 825 -1.37 14.03 33.96
CA ARG A 825 -2.70 13.89 33.34
C ARG A 825 -3.58 15.09 33.71
N VAL A 826 -3.81 16.02 32.78
CA VAL A 826 -4.86 17.06 32.91
C VAL A 826 -5.81 17.02 31.70
N SER A 827 -7.08 17.26 31.98
CA SER A 827 -8.26 17.12 31.13
C SER A 827 -8.31 18.03 29.90
N ILE A 828 -8.97 17.54 28.85
CA ILE A 828 -9.11 18.18 27.54
C ILE A 828 -10.26 19.21 27.56
N GLN A 829 -9.96 20.48 27.28
CA GLN A 829 -10.94 21.48 26.80
C GLN A 829 -10.52 22.04 25.43
N SER A 830 -11.52 22.22 24.57
CA SER A 830 -11.48 22.56 23.15
C SER A 830 -11.06 24.02 22.83
N GLY A 831 -10.18 24.21 21.84
CA GLY A 831 -9.89 25.51 21.21
C GLY A 831 -9.40 25.36 19.75
N ILE A 832 -9.92 26.20 18.85
CA ILE A 832 -9.88 26.13 17.37
C ILE A 832 -8.87 27.14 16.78
N GLY A 833 -8.18 26.76 15.70
CA GLY A 833 -7.45 27.66 14.77
C GLY A 833 -7.19 26.99 13.40
N ARG A 834 -7.22 27.77 12.30
CA ARG A 834 -6.91 27.38 10.89
C ARG A 834 -5.44 26.91 10.76
N ARG A 835 -4.97 26.46 9.58
CA ARG A 835 -3.57 26.02 9.36
C ARG A 835 -2.70 26.93 8.47
N PHE A 836 -3.15 28.17 8.32
CA PHE A 836 -2.31 29.37 8.43
C PHE A 836 -2.60 30.15 9.73
N ASP A 837 -3.39 29.55 10.62
CA ASP A 837 -3.20 29.69 12.06
C ASP A 837 -2.46 28.43 12.55
N THR A 838 -2.16 28.37 13.84
CA THR A 838 -1.41 27.29 14.47
C THR A 838 -2.31 26.11 14.82
N GLY A 839 -2.21 25.00 14.09
CA GLY A 839 -2.87 23.76 14.52
C GLY A 839 -2.95 22.69 13.45
N PHE A 840 -2.11 21.67 13.62
CA PHE A 840 -2.30 20.27 13.20
C PHE A 840 -1.96 19.78 11.78
N THR A 841 -0.91 18.98 11.78
CA THR A 841 -0.28 18.12 10.78
C THR A 841 -0.95 16.75 10.60
N ARG A 842 -0.88 16.16 9.39
CA ARG A 842 -1.38 14.79 9.11
C ARG A 842 -0.20 13.82 9.11
N SER A 843 -0.22 12.81 9.96
CA SER A 843 0.73 11.69 9.96
C SER A 843 0.15 10.48 9.23
N TYR A 844 1.03 9.66 8.66
CA TYR A 844 0.74 8.27 8.33
C TYR A 844 0.93 7.47 9.63
N GLY A 845 -0.08 6.74 10.08
CA GLY A 845 0.06 5.83 11.23
C GLY A 845 0.29 6.49 12.60
N GLY A 846 -0.78 6.61 13.37
CA GLY A 846 -0.76 6.32 14.81
C GLY A 846 0.28 6.99 15.72
N ILE A 847 0.36 8.32 15.80
CA ILE A 847 0.84 8.99 17.03
C ILE A 847 -0.04 10.22 17.30
N GLY A 848 -0.72 10.22 18.45
CA GLY A 848 -1.57 11.31 18.90
C GLY A 848 -0.76 12.53 19.31
N GLY A 849 -1.19 13.73 18.90
CA GLY A 849 -0.55 14.99 19.27
C GLY A 849 -0.89 15.41 20.71
N ILE A 850 0.13 15.82 21.46
CA ILE A 850 0.04 16.44 22.79
C ILE A 850 0.16 17.97 22.61
N ALA A 851 -0.64 18.73 23.37
CA ALA A 851 -0.61 20.21 23.37
C ALA A 851 0.52 20.75 24.27
N PRO A 852 1.12 21.93 23.97
CA PRO A 852 2.23 22.46 24.75
C PRO A 852 1.75 23.13 26.05
N ALA A 853 2.32 22.72 27.19
CA ALA A 853 2.16 23.40 28.47
C ALA A 853 3.18 24.55 28.64
N LEU A 854 2.76 25.59 29.35
CA LEU A 854 3.45 26.88 29.58
C LEU A 854 4.75 26.81 30.41
N THR A 855 5.27 25.64 30.77
CA THR A 855 6.53 25.44 31.52
C THR A 855 7.77 25.24 30.64
N SER A 856 7.60 25.20 29.31
CA SER A 856 8.62 24.84 28.30
C SER A 856 9.78 25.85 28.13
N ILE A 857 9.57 27.12 28.47
CA ILE A 857 10.48 28.22 28.04
C ILE A 857 11.81 28.22 28.82
N GLU A 858 11.80 27.92 30.12
CA GLU A 858 13.02 27.92 30.94
C GLU A 858 13.95 26.72 30.65
N ILE A 859 13.39 25.59 30.23
CA ILE A 859 14.15 24.38 29.87
C ILE A 859 14.74 24.52 28.46
N ILE A 860 13.99 25.07 27.51
CA ILE A 860 14.48 25.37 26.16
C ILE A 860 15.67 26.35 26.24
N GLY A 861 15.58 27.41 27.05
CA GLY A 861 16.71 28.34 27.26
C GLY A 861 17.96 27.67 27.88
N LYS A 862 17.78 26.66 28.74
CA LYS A 862 18.89 25.88 29.34
C LYS A 862 19.51 24.90 28.34
N ILE A 863 18.70 24.25 27.50
CA ILE A 863 19.16 23.39 26.40
C ILE A 863 19.90 24.22 25.34
N GLU A 864 19.40 25.40 24.99
CA GLU A 864 20.06 26.33 24.07
C GLU A 864 21.37 26.88 24.64
N SER A 865 21.41 27.21 25.93
CA SER A 865 22.65 27.61 26.62
C SER A 865 23.68 26.47 26.70
N ALA A 866 23.22 25.22 26.90
CA ALA A 866 24.06 24.03 26.83
C ALA A 866 24.56 23.77 25.39
N ARG A 867 23.74 23.98 24.36
CA ARG A 867 24.09 23.87 22.94
C ARG A 867 25.10 24.94 22.48
N GLY A 868 25.00 26.15 23.02
CA GLY A 868 25.86 27.29 22.65
C GLY A 868 27.27 27.29 23.28
N ASN A 869 27.50 26.49 24.33
CA ASN A 869 28.75 26.52 25.11
C ASN A 869 29.68 25.32 24.92
N ILE A 870 29.39 24.40 23.99
CA ILE A 870 30.09 23.10 23.87
C ILE A 870 31.53 23.22 23.35
N ASP A 871 31.87 24.35 22.72
CA ASP A 871 33.25 24.63 22.27
C ASP A 871 34.13 25.26 23.38
N LYS A 872 33.63 25.37 24.62
CA LYS A 872 34.38 25.82 25.81
C LYS A 872 34.32 24.75 26.91
N GLU A 873 35.34 24.70 27.77
CA GLU A 873 35.64 23.66 28.78
C GLU A 873 34.45 22.90 29.41
N PRO A 874 34.62 21.61 29.80
CA PRO A 874 33.55 20.77 30.32
C PRO A 874 32.90 21.39 31.58
N MET A 875 31.69 21.92 31.42
CA MET A 875 30.89 22.38 32.56
C MET A 875 30.25 21.20 33.31
N SER A 876 30.32 21.22 34.64
CA SER A 876 29.63 20.23 35.47
C SER A 876 28.11 20.41 35.42
N TRP A 877 27.35 19.36 35.71
CA TRP A 877 25.88 19.42 35.82
C TRP A 877 25.40 20.51 36.81
N ASN A 878 26.17 20.76 37.85
CA ASN A 878 25.92 21.82 38.83
C ASN A 878 26.02 23.21 38.19
N ASN A 879 26.94 23.41 37.23
CA ASN A 879 27.10 24.69 36.52
C ASN A 879 25.95 24.95 35.54
N VAL A 880 25.35 23.90 34.97
CA VAL A 880 24.25 24.01 33.99
C VAL A 880 22.89 24.20 34.68
N THR A 881 22.69 23.57 35.84
CA THR A 881 21.37 23.50 36.49
C THR A 881 21.24 24.41 37.72
N GLY A 882 22.36 24.86 38.31
CA GLY A 882 22.37 25.60 39.57
C GLY A 882 21.90 24.78 40.78
N LEU A 883 21.66 23.47 40.60
CA LEU A 883 21.17 22.60 41.66
C LEU A 883 22.36 21.97 42.40
N THR A 884 22.61 22.41 43.63
CA THR A 884 23.55 21.77 44.56
C THR A 884 22.79 20.78 45.43
N GLY A 885 22.72 19.51 44.99
CA GLY A 885 22.21 18.40 45.80
C GLY A 885 23.35 17.45 46.19
N PRO A 886 23.34 16.85 47.40
CA PRO A 886 24.44 16.05 47.89
C PRO A 886 24.66 14.82 47.02
N SER A 887 25.92 14.61 46.64
CA SER A 887 26.48 13.42 46.02
C SER A 887 25.98 12.15 46.71
N GLY A 888 24.98 11.49 46.12
CA GLY A 888 24.32 10.37 46.80
C GLY A 888 23.39 9.52 45.94
N PHE A 889 23.58 9.46 44.62
CA PHE A 889 23.03 8.37 43.82
C PHE A 889 24.08 7.96 42.78
N GLN A 890 24.77 6.86 43.07
CA GLN A 890 25.54 6.11 42.07
C GLN A 890 24.55 5.39 41.16
N TRP A 891 24.51 5.76 39.88
CA TRP A 891 24.31 4.88 38.70
C TRP A 891 24.96 5.56 37.49
#